data_AF-A0A1G0SH20-F1
#
_entry.id   AF-A0A1G0SH20-F1
#
_cell.length_a   1.000
_cell.length_b   1.000
_cell.length_c   1.000
_cell.angle_alpha   90.00
_cell.angle_beta   90.00
_cell.angle_gamma   90.00
#
_symmetry.space_group_name_H-M   'P 1'
#
loop_
_entity.id
_entity.type
_entity.pdbx_description
1 polymer ?
#
loop_
_entity_poly.entity_id
_entity_poly.type
_entity_poly.pdbx_seq_one_letter_code
_entity_poly.pdbx_strand_id
1 'polypeptide(L)'
;MIVSLHAWLFDVYPVSDGVALWFIDCDGRRHRCWYAFRPSFFLHLSRNDARRAATLAARCPVQVTLEAATRMEIYSGDTLDVLRVYVHDALRFAAAVRFFEKFFPHFAFYNSDLLVPQLFLYDTQLFPLGFGEYRVDETGRVVDWTLQDDRDAVDYEIPPLTVLHLRNANDLVPPKYQRTLQLEVAYDGASYTLEQDGPAEVIESLNWHLHRCDPDIIVSEYGDATLLPKITGLAQQLRMPLLLNRDVASSYRTTKESSFFQYGKIVHKDGAFELAGRWHIDQENSFTVAEADLDGLYEMARLTQMPGQRQSRASIGTSMSSLQLSWAYRHGVLIPAKKREPEEFKSAETLLMADRGGLIFNPPLGYHEDVAELDFVSMYPTIMVEHNVSPETINCRCCNNGRVPELGYTVCERREGIVPATLRSVVKKRSFYKQQKKKYKGKDERLYRKYDHRQNALKWMLVSCFGYLGYKNARFGRIEAHESVNAFSRDAILTAKEVAERAGYHLMHAIIDCVWLKKPGAKERDYEELARAIGATVGIDISLEGIYNWILFPASKQDPAITTANRYAGWYTHGEAKIRGIEARRHDTCAFVKRMQAQMLDRLSDAKNVEEVKTRVPELLEIVRDHVAMLRSGRANPMDLVLRRNLTREAEEYTTNTVSAVVSKMLHATGVHLATGEMVEFIILDRTGKRKPEKAKPLALYAFEDGYDIDQYVEFALKAAETMLSPFGWDAEKLEEMTGGGKKGGRVRKRPAVRELQTVLWGMNKE
;
A
#
# COMPACT_ATOMS: atom_id res chain seq x y z
N MET A 1 29.47 21.51 31.84
CA MET A 1 29.34 22.42 30.68
C MET A 1 28.15 21.93 29.88
N ILE A 2 27.19 22.80 29.55
CA ILE A 2 26.05 22.45 28.70
C ILE A 2 26.32 23.06 27.33
N VAL A 3 26.30 22.24 26.29
CA VAL A 3 26.47 22.65 24.90
C VAL A 3 25.10 22.74 24.25
N SER A 4 24.89 23.78 23.44
CA SER A 4 23.69 23.92 22.60
C SER A 4 23.98 23.33 21.22
N LEU A 5 23.15 22.37 20.81
CA LEU A 5 23.23 21.66 19.53
C LEU A 5 22.03 22.02 18.66
N HIS A 6 22.26 22.68 17.53
CA HIS A 6 21.23 22.97 16.53
C HIS A 6 21.20 21.84 15.49
N ALA A 7 20.17 21.01 15.52
CA ALA A 7 20.19 19.75 14.78
C ALA A 7 18.79 19.19 14.47
N TRP A 8 18.75 18.19 13.58
CA TRP A 8 17.58 17.35 13.33
C TRP A 8 17.64 16.06 14.15
N LEU A 9 16.54 15.68 14.80
CA LEU A 9 16.42 14.38 15.45
C LEU A 9 16.32 13.24 14.41
N PHE A 10 17.39 12.50 14.19
CA PHE A 10 17.47 11.49 13.13
C PHE A 10 16.98 10.10 13.56
N ASP A 11 17.48 9.54 14.66
CA ASP A 11 17.14 8.17 15.09
C ASP A 11 16.88 8.08 16.59
N VAL A 12 15.99 7.17 16.99
CA VAL A 12 15.57 6.99 18.39
C VAL A 12 15.35 5.51 18.68
N TYR A 13 16.00 5.02 19.74
CA TYR A 13 15.80 3.64 20.19
C TYR A 13 16.03 3.44 21.69
N PRO A 14 15.40 2.43 22.31
CA PRO A 14 15.53 2.20 23.74
C PRO A 14 16.93 1.72 24.13
N VAL A 15 17.39 2.17 25.29
CA VAL A 15 18.58 1.69 26.01
C VAL A 15 18.21 1.48 27.49
N SER A 16 19.03 0.80 28.29
CA SER A 16 18.66 0.43 29.67
C SER A 16 18.16 1.60 30.52
N ASP A 17 18.80 2.78 30.42
CA ASP A 17 18.46 3.96 31.24
C ASP A 17 17.64 5.03 30.49
N GLY A 18 17.02 4.67 29.36
CA GLY A 18 16.12 5.57 28.63
C GLY A 18 16.11 5.33 27.12
N VAL A 19 16.44 6.37 26.36
CA VAL A 19 16.51 6.31 24.89
C VAL A 19 17.82 6.90 24.39
N ALA A 20 18.41 6.25 23.39
CA ALA A 20 19.46 6.83 22.58
C ALA A 20 18.84 7.72 21.50
N LEU A 21 19.47 8.87 21.26
CA LEU A 21 19.05 9.87 20.29
C LEU A 21 20.23 10.14 19.36
N TRP A 22 19.99 10.07 18.06
CA TRP A 22 20.96 10.52 17.06
C TRP A 22 20.51 11.83 16.46
N PHE A 23 21.42 12.79 16.41
CA PHE A 23 21.21 14.09 15.82
C PHE A 23 22.14 14.29 14.63
N ILE A 24 21.67 15.04 13.63
CA ILE A 24 22.50 15.54 12.53
C ILE A 24 22.48 17.07 12.64
N ASP A 25 23.62 17.72 12.79
CA ASP A 25 23.67 19.18 12.86
C ASP A 25 23.68 19.84 11.48
N CYS A 26 23.63 21.18 11.45
CA CYS A 26 23.65 21.97 10.22
C CYS A 26 24.93 21.78 9.37
N ASP A 27 26.05 21.36 10.00
CA ASP A 27 27.31 21.05 9.33
C ASP A 27 27.36 19.58 8.85
N GLY A 28 26.28 18.82 9.06
CA GLY A 28 26.19 17.41 8.73
C GLY A 28 26.93 16.48 9.69
N ARG A 29 27.33 16.94 10.88
CA ARG A 29 27.97 16.06 11.87
C ARG A 29 26.92 15.28 12.63
N ARG A 30 27.24 14.00 12.91
CA ARG A 30 26.35 13.06 13.59
C ARG A 30 26.71 13.02 15.07
N HIS A 31 25.73 13.27 15.94
CA HIS A 31 25.90 13.29 17.39
C HIS A 31 25.06 12.20 18.02
N ARG A 32 25.70 11.33 18.81
CA ARG A 32 25.01 10.35 19.64
C ARG A 32 24.80 10.94 21.03
N CYS A 33 23.55 11.10 21.41
CA CYS A 33 23.13 11.56 22.73
C CYS A 33 22.18 10.54 23.37
N TRP A 34 21.76 10.80 24.60
CA TRP A 34 20.75 9.98 25.27
C TRP A 34 19.83 10.83 26.14
N TYR A 35 18.64 10.31 26.42
CA TYR A 35 17.67 10.96 27.31
C TYR A 35 17.15 9.96 28.34
N ALA A 36 17.11 10.38 29.60
CA ALA A 36 16.61 9.58 30.72
C ALA A 36 15.08 9.47 30.65
N PHE A 37 14.58 8.42 30.01
CA PHE A 37 13.16 8.20 29.77
C PHE A 37 12.64 6.97 30.52
N ARG A 38 11.58 7.15 31.29
CA ARG A 38 10.88 6.04 31.96
C ARG A 38 9.54 5.79 31.27
N PRO A 39 9.44 4.84 30.33
CA PRO A 39 8.18 4.56 29.68
C PRO A 39 7.13 4.11 30.69
N SER A 40 5.87 4.46 30.43
CA SER A 40 4.77 4.18 31.35
C SER A 40 3.53 3.65 30.65
N PHE A 41 2.79 2.80 31.35
CA PHE A 41 1.45 2.37 30.96
C PHE A 41 0.45 2.63 32.10
N PHE A 42 -0.85 2.49 31.83
CA PHE A 42 -1.90 2.76 32.81
C PHE A 42 -2.73 1.52 33.10
N LEU A 43 -3.19 1.42 34.35
CA LEU A 43 -4.09 0.40 34.85
C LEU A 43 -5.35 1.04 35.42
N HIS A 44 -6.52 0.74 34.86
CA HIS A 44 -7.82 1.06 35.47
C HIS A 44 -8.26 -0.13 36.34
N LEU A 45 -8.24 0.05 37.66
CA LEU A 45 -8.41 -1.03 38.63
C LEU A 45 -9.42 -0.64 39.71
N SER A 46 -10.05 -1.64 40.32
CA SER A 46 -10.79 -1.45 41.56
C SER A 46 -9.85 -0.97 42.69
N ARG A 47 -10.40 -0.34 43.74
CA ARG A 47 -9.58 0.11 44.89
C ARG A 47 -8.79 -1.04 45.53
N ASN A 48 -9.36 -2.24 45.59
CA ASN A 48 -8.68 -3.42 46.13
C ASN A 48 -7.56 -3.90 45.21
N ASP A 49 -7.80 -3.92 43.89
CA ASP A 49 -6.80 -4.32 42.91
C ASP A 49 -5.66 -3.31 42.79
N ALA A 50 -5.91 -2.01 42.97
CA ALA A 50 -4.87 -0.99 43.02
C ALA A 50 -3.91 -1.22 44.21
N ARG A 51 -4.43 -1.61 45.39
CA ARG A 51 -3.58 -2.02 46.53
C ARG A 51 -2.78 -3.27 46.22
N ARG A 52 -3.39 -4.26 45.56
CA ARG A 52 -2.70 -5.47 45.11
C ARG A 52 -1.59 -5.16 44.09
N ALA A 53 -1.82 -4.21 43.19
CA ALA A 53 -0.84 -3.75 42.21
C ALA A 53 0.39 -3.14 42.90
N ALA A 54 0.21 -2.38 43.98
CA ALA A 54 1.31 -1.86 44.80
C ALA A 54 2.18 -2.98 45.40
N THR A 55 1.57 -4.06 45.92
CA THR A 55 2.32 -5.22 46.42
C THR A 55 3.03 -5.98 45.29
N LEU A 56 2.39 -6.09 44.11
CA LEU A 56 2.98 -6.75 42.94
C LEU A 56 4.15 -5.96 42.35
N ALA A 57 4.12 -4.62 42.43
CA ALA A 57 5.20 -3.75 41.98
C ALA A 57 6.55 -4.11 42.62
N ALA A 58 6.56 -4.40 43.92
CA ALA A 58 7.76 -4.82 44.66
C ALA A 58 8.29 -6.21 44.23
N ARG A 59 7.46 -7.03 43.59
CA ARG A 59 7.81 -8.37 43.05
C ARG A 59 8.06 -8.36 41.56
N CYS A 60 7.92 -7.21 40.89
CA CYS A 60 8.14 -7.10 39.47
C CYS A 60 9.63 -7.38 39.19
N PRO A 61 9.96 -8.20 38.17
CA PRO A 61 11.36 -8.48 37.82
C PRO A 61 12.10 -7.25 37.25
N VAL A 62 11.40 -6.12 37.11
CA VAL A 62 11.90 -4.82 36.66
C VAL A 62 11.48 -3.80 37.71
N GLN A 63 12.36 -2.86 38.04
CA GLN A 63 11.99 -1.77 38.95
C GLN A 63 10.89 -0.92 38.31
N VAL A 64 9.80 -0.72 39.07
CA VAL A 64 8.66 0.09 38.65
C VAL A 64 8.26 1.08 39.74
N THR A 65 7.69 2.22 39.33
CA THR A 65 7.07 3.19 40.24
C THR A 65 5.62 3.36 39.85
N LEU A 66 4.74 3.39 40.86
CA LEU A 66 3.31 3.54 40.69
C LEU A 66 2.89 4.94 41.12
N GLU A 67 2.08 5.59 40.31
CA GLU A 67 1.54 6.93 40.56
C GLU A 67 0.04 6.94 40.27
N ALA A 68 -0.76 7.54 41.14
CA ALA A 68 -2.17 7.78 40.85
C ALA A 68 -2.31 8.90 39.82
N ALA A 69 -3.13 8.70 38.80
CA ALA A 69 -3.35 9.67 37.74
C ALA A 69 -4.82 9.67 37.31
N THR A 70 -5.26 10.75 36.67
CA THR A 70 -6.56 10.83 36.01
C THR A 70 -6.35 10.94 34.50
N ARG A 71 -7.18 10.23 33.72
CA ARG A 71 -7.16 10.24 32.26
C ARG A 71 -8.56 10.13 31.68
N MET A 72 -8.75 10.58 30.45
CA MET A 72 -10.04 10.52 29.78
C MET A 72 -10.25 9.18 29.09
N GLU A 73 -11.43 8.61 29.23
CA GLU A 73 -11.91 7.50 28.39
C GLU A 73 -12.62 8.10 27.16
N ILE A 74 -12.18 7.72 25.95
CA ILE A 74 -12.54 8.44 24.72
C ILE A 74 -14.04 8.34 24.39
N TYR A 75 -14.66 7.18 24.59
CA TYR A 75 -16.04 6.95 24.13
C TYR A 75 -17.06 7.64 25.02
N SER A 76 -16.96 7.44 26.32
CA SER A 76 -17.79 8.11 27.33
C SER A 76 -17.47 9.60 27.46
N GLY A 77 -16.20 9.99 27.30
CA GLY A 77 -15.71 11.32 27.68
C GLY A 77 -15.49 11.47 29.19
N ASP A 78 -15.68 10.41 29.97
CA ASP A 78 -15.54 10.43 31.42
C ASP A 78 -14.06 10.45 31.81
N THR A 79 -13.77 11.06 32.96
CA THR A 79 -12.44 11.01 33.58
C THR A 79 -12.37 9.79 34.49
N LEU A 80 -11.36 8.94 34.27
CA LEU A 80 -11.11 7.73 35.06
C LEU A 80 -9.90 7.90 35.97
N ASP A 81 -10.03 7.41 37.19
CA ASP A 81 -8.90 7.20 38.10
C ASP A 81 -8.10 5.97 37.65
N VAL A 82 -6.82 6.17 37.37
CA VAL A 82 -5.91 5.12 36.89
C VAL A 82 -4.61 5.10 37.68
N LEU A 83 -3.96 3.95 37.67
CA LEU A 83 -2.61 3.78 38.20
C LEU A 83 -1.62 3.80 37.05
N ARG A 84 -0.78 4.83 37.00
CA ARG A 84 0.34 4.92 36.05
C ARG A 84 1.50 4.10 36.59
N VAL A 85 2.04 3.21 35.77
CA VAL A 85 3.18 2.35 36.10
C VAL A 85 4.37 2.79 35.25
N TYR A 86 5.35 3.45 35.85
CA TYR A 86 6.62 3.77 35.21
C TYR A 86 7.57 2.59 35.31
N VAL A 87 8.19 2.24 34.19
CA VAL A 87 9.21 1.19 34.11
C VAL A 87 10.58 1.87 34.04
N HIS A 88 11.47 1.52 34.96
CA HIS A 88 12.78 2.18 35.07
C HIS A 88 13.76 1.70 34.00
N ASP A 89 13.62 0.47 33.52
CA ASP A 89 14.39 -0.08 32.41
C ASP A 89 13.54 -0.09 31.12
N ALA A 90 13.89 0.77 30.18
CA ALA A 90 13.12 0.97 28.96
C ALA A 90 13.15 -0.26 28.03
N LEU A 91 14.24 -1.04 28.03
CA LEU A 91 14.33 -2.29 27.26
C LEU A 91 13.41 -3.38 27.82
N ARG A 92 13.06 -3.29 29.11
CA ARG A 92 12.21 -4.28 29.79
C ARG A 92 10.77 -3.82 29.98
N PHE A 93 10.33 -2.76 29.30
CA PHE A 93 8.94 -2.28 29.31
C PHE A 93 7.93 -3.39 29.04
N ALA A 94 8.09 -4.14 27.94
CA ALA A 94 7.19 -5.24 27.59
C ALA A 94 7.21 -6.39 28.63
N ALA A 95 8.34 -6.60 29.31
CA ALA A 95 8.43 -7.60 30.37
C ALA A 95 7.67 -7.18 31.63
N ALA A 96 7.70 -5.89 31.99
CA ALA A 96 6.91 -5.34 33.08
C ALA A 96 5.41 -5.44 32.77
N VAL A 97 4.98 -5.06 31.56
CA VAL A 97 3.57 -5.20 31.12
C VAL A 97 3.11 -6.66 31.25
N ARG A 98 3.85 -7.61 30.66
CA ARG A 98 3.55 -9.05 30.74
C ARG A 98 3.53 -9.59 32.17
N PHE A 99 4.27 -8.99 33.10
CA PHE A 99 4.21 -9.36 34.51
C PHE A 99 2.85 -9.01 35.11
N PHE A 100 2.37 -7.78 34.90
CA PHE A 100 1.07 -7.34 35.41
C PHE A 100 -0.10 -8.06 34.73
N GLU A 101 0.01 -8.38 33.43
CA GLU A 101 -1.03 -9.10 32.66
C GLU A 101 -1.35 -10.49 33.23
N LYS A 102 -0.45 -11.09 34.01
CA LYS A 102 -0.71 -12.38 34.69
C LYS A 102 -1.72 -12.26 35.84
N PHE A 103 -1.92 -11.06 36.37
CA PHE A 103 -2.69 -10.82 37.59
C PHE A 103 -3.96 -10.01 37.36
N PHE A 104 -4.01 -9.24 36.27
CA PHE A 104 -5.11 -8.34 35.95
C PHE A 104 -5.65 -8.65 34.55
N PRO A 105 -6.96 -8.49 34.33
CA PRO A 105 -7.55 -8.74 33.02
C PRO A 105 -7.05 -7.72 31.99
N HIS A 106 -6.95 -8.12 30.72
CA HIS A 106 -6.43 -7.25 29.65
C HIS A 106 -7.20 -5.93 29.49
N PHE A 107 -8.48 -5.87 29.87
CA PHE A 107 -9.25 -4.62 29.82
C PHE A 107 -8.83 -3.59 30.90
N ALA A 108 -8.00 -3.98 31.87
CA ALA A 108 -7.44 -3.01 32.81
C ALA A 108 -6.33 -2.16 32.17
N PHE A 109 -5.72 -2.61 31.05
CA PHE A 109 -4.49 -2.05 30.52
C PHE A 109 -4.71 -1.01 29.42
N TYR A 110 -3.97 0.09 29.53
CA TYR A 110 -3.90 1.15 28.53
C TYR A 110 -2.45 1.59 28.30
N ASN A 111 -2.15 2.02 27.08
CA ASN A 111 -0.82 2.44 26.60
C ASN A 111 0.27 1.35 26.77
N SER A 112 -0.13 0.10 27.00
CA SER A 112 0.76 -0.99 27.43
C SER A 112 1.46 -1.73 26.29
N ASP A 113 1.01 -1.55 25.06
CA ASP A 113 1.52 -2.23 23.87
C ASP A 113 2.16 -1.24 22.86
N LEU A 114 2.48 -0.03 23.32
CA LEU A 114 3.14 0.99 22.52
C LEU A 114 4.66 0.80 22.49
N LEU A 115 5.22 1.07 21.30
CA LEU A 115 6.61 1.44 21.05
C LEU A 115 7.24 2.29 22.15
N VAL A 116 8.33 1.88 22.82
CA VAL A 116 9.10 2.78 23.70
C VAL A 116 9.59 4.02 22.95
N PRO A 117 10.18 3.94 21.74
CA PRO A 117 10.48 5.12 20.93
C PRO A 117 9.25 5.98 20.65
N GLN A 118 8.08 5.38 20.38
CA GLN A 118 6.84 6.13 20.13
C GLN A 118 6.31 6.79 21.39
N LEU A 119 6.32 6.09 22.54
CA LEU A 119 5.97 6.66 23.84
C LEU A 119 6.86 7.87 24.15
N PHE A 120 8.16 7.77 23.91
CA PHE A 120 9.09 8.88 24.05
C PHE A 120 8.71 10.05 23.14
N LEU A 121 8.51 9.82 21.85
CA LEU A 121 8.14 10.87 20.89
C LEU A 121 6.79 11.53 21.24
N TYR A 122 5.82 10.75 21.72
CA TYR A 122 4.51 11.28 22.11
C TYR A 122 4.58 12.12 23.39
N ASP A 123 5.37 11.67 24.37
CA ASP A 123 5.52 12.32 25.67
C ASP A 123 6.31 13.63 25.56
N THR A 124 7.37 13.62 24.75
CA THR A 124 8.25 14.79 24.53
C THR A 124 7.76 15.73 23.43
N GLN A 125 6.76 15.30 22.64
CA GLN A 125 6.31 15.95 21.41
C GLN A 125 7.39 16.09 20.33
N LEU A 126 8.56 15.47 20.51
CA LEU A 126 9.56 15.36 19.46
C LEU A 126 9.04 14.50 18.30
N PHE A 127 9.60 14.71 17.12
CA PHE A 127 9.26 13.94 15.95
C PHE A 127 10.50 13.71 15.08
N PRO A 128 10.56 12.59 14.32
CA PRO A 128 11.69 12.30 13.45
C PRO A 128 11.94 13.45 12.47
N LEU A 129 13.20 13.77 12.23
CA LEU A 129 13.67 14.87 11.41
C LEU A 129 13.15 16.24 11.85
N GLY A 130 12.73 16.41 13.10
CA GLY A 130 12.37 17.72 13.65
C GLY A 130 13.61 18.54 13.99
N PHE A 131 13.70 19.75 13.43
CA PHE A 131 14.78 20.68 13.71
C PHE A 131 14.57 21.44 15.02
N GLY A 132 15.63 21.62 15.79
CA GLY A 132 15.57 22.39 17.02
C GLY A 132 16.92 22.60 17.68
N GLU A 133 16.87 23.35 18.77
CA GLU A 133 17.99 23.55 19.68
C GLU A 133 17.91 22.54 20.83
N TYR A 134 18.94 21.71 20.99
CA TYR A 134 19.03 20.68 22.03
C TYR A 134 20.18 21.01 22.98
N ARG A 135 19.89 21.08 24.28
CA ARG A 135 20.90 21.30 25.31
C ARG A 135 21.43 19.97 25.80
N VAL A 136 22.73 19.77 25.67
CA VAL A 136 23.42 18.50 25.98
C VAL A 136 24.51 18.74 27.02
N ASP A 137 24.56 17.93 28.07
CA ASP A 137 25.61 17.99 29.08
C ASP A 137 26.90 17.24 28.65
N GLU A 138 27.93 17.30 29.49
CA GLU A 138 29.24 16.67 29.24
C GLU A 138 29.18 15.13 29.11
N THR A 139 28.09 14.51 29.58
CA THR A 139 27.87 13.06 29.49
C THR A 139 27.12 12.66 28.21
N GLY A 140 26.82 13.62 27.34
CA GLY A 140 25.99 13.41 26.16
C GLY A 140 24.49 13.28 26.47
N ARG A 141 24.05 13.66 27.67
CA ARG A 141 22.64 13.62 28.05
C ARG A 141 21.93 14.87 27.56
N VAL A 142 20.82 14.70 26.86
CA VAL A 142 19.92 15.80 26.55
C VAL A 142 19.18 16.21 27.82
N VAL A 143 19.29 17.49 28.19
CA VAL A 143 18.66 18.03 29.40
C VAL A 143 17.42 18.86 29.11
N ASP A 144 17.37 19.49 27.94
CA ASP A 144 16.31 20.41 27.53
C ASP A 144 16.34 20.62 26.00
N TRP A 145 15.24 21.06 25.40
CA TRP A 145 15.18 21.38 23.97
C TRP A 145 14.14 22.45 23.64
N THR A 146 14.37 23.16 22.55
CA THR A 146 13.41 24.09 21.93
C THR A 146 13.25 23.70 20.47
N LEU A 147 12.06 23.20 20.10
CA LEU A 147 11.75 22.90 18.70
C LEU A 147 11.59 24.20 17.91
N GLN A 148 12.27 24.27 16.77
CA GLN A 148 12.19 25.39 15.82
C GLN A 148 11.41 24.98 14.56
N ASP A 149 10.77 23.81 14.63
CA ASP A 149 10.09 23.14 13.53
C ASP A 149 8.72 22.64 14.01
N ASP A 150 7.79 22.49 13.08
CA ASP A 150 6.44 22.00 13.35
C ASP A 150 6.22 20.69 12.58
N ARG A 151 5.67 19.71 13.28
CA ARG A 151 5.30 18.41 12.69
C ARG A 151 4.33 18.57 11.52
N ASP A 152 3.41 19.51 11.63
CA ASP A 152 2.36 19.79 10.65
C ASP A 152 2.83 20.81 9.58
N ALA A 153 4.09 21.29 9.66
CA ALA A 153 4.69 22.15 8.65
C ALA A 153 4.65 21.52 7.25
N VAL A 154 4.26 22.34 6.27
CA VAL A 154 4.26 21.98 4.84
C VAL A 154 5.57 22.35 4.14
N ASP A 155 6.31 23.31 4.68
CA ASP A 155 7.63 23.65 4.19
C ASP A 155 8.62 23.43 5.33
N TYR A 156 9.55 22.50 5.09
CA TYR A 156 10.56 22.10 6.05
C TYR A 156 11.77 21.56 5.31
N GLU A 157 12.92 21.71 5.95
CA GLU A 157 14.21 21.22 5.49
C GLU A 157 14.52 19.85 6.08
N ILE A 158 15.31 19.08 5.34
CA ILE A 158 15.83 17.80 5.80
C ILE A 158 17.33 17.93 6.04
N PRO A 159 17.90 17.18 7.01
CA PRO A 159 19.34 17.17 7.20
C PRO A 159 20.08 16.72 5.92
N PRO A 160 21.37 17.07 5.76
CA PRO A 160 22.19 16.61 4.65
C PRO A 160 22.51 15.11 4.76
N LEU A 161 21.53 14.29 4.39
CA LEU A 161 21.58 12.83 4.54
C LEU A 161 22.45 12.17 3.46
N THR A 162 23.27 11.20 3.88
CA THR A 162 24.02 10.32 2.97
C THR A 162 23.29 8.98 2.80
N VAL A 163 23.17 8.51 1.56
CA VAL A 163 22.44 7.29 1.21
C VAL A 163 23.37 6.32 0.50
N LEU A 164 23.35 5.06 0.93
CA LEU A 164 24.03 3.95 0.28
C LEU A 164 22.99 2.91 -0.16
N HIS A 165 23.03 2.52 -1.43
CA HIS A 165 22.23 1.44 -1.99
C HIS A 165 23.02 0.13 -1.95
N LEU A 166 22.37 -0.96 -1.54
CA LEU A 166 22.99 -2.28 -1.39
C LEU A 166 22.09 -3.35 -2.00
N ARG A 167 22.59 -4.12 -2.96
CA ARG A 167 21.86 -5.25 -3.57
C ARG A 167 22.75 -6.47 -3.74
N ASN A 168 22.13 -7.63 -3.99
CA ASN A 168 22.82 -8.86 -4.39
C ASN A 168 22.69 -9.03 -5.91
N ALA A 169 23.71 -8.61 -6.66
CA ALA A 169 23.74 -8.57 -8.11
C ALA A 169 23.72 -9.98 -8.72
N ASN A 170 22.58 -10.37 -9.29
CA ASN A 170 22.49 -11.38 -10.35
C ASN A 170 21.17 -11.23 -11.12
N ASP A 171 21.25 -10.95 -12.42
CA ASP A 171 20.12 -10.52 -13.26
C ASP A 171 19.10 -11.63 -13.61
N LEU A 172 19.37 -12.89 -13.27
CA LEU A 172 18.58 -14.04 -13.74
C LEU A 172 17.80 -14.77 -12.64
N VAL A 173 18.11 -14.53 -11.37
CA VAL A 173 17.49 -15.23 -10.23
C VAL A 173 17.17 -14.20 -9.14
N PRO A 174 15.91 -14.08 -8.67
CA PRO A 174 15.59 -13.19 -7.56
C PRO A 174 16.52 -13.41 -6.36
N PRO A 175 17.04 -12.35 -5.70
CA PRO A 175 18.01 -12.44 -4.59
C PRO A 175 17.63 -13.43 -3.49
N LYS A 176 16.33 -13.62 -3.24
CA LYS A 176 15.83 -14.61 -2.27
C LYS A 176 16.21 -16.06 -2.57
N TYR A 177 16.46 -16.41 -3.83
CA TYR A 177 16.83 -17.76 -4.26
C TYR A 177 18.35 -17.93 -4.48
N GLN A 178 19.14 -16.88 -4.32
CA GLN A 178 20.59 -16.91 -4.59
C GLN A 178 21.37 -17.49 -3.39
N ARG A 179 22.35 -18.36 -3.68
CA ARG A 179 23.23 -18.99 -2.67
C ARG A 179 24.56 -18.25 -2.48
N THR A 180 25.01 -17.49 -3.47
CA THR A 180 26.27 -16.72 -3.46
C THR A 180 26.00 -15.23 -3.22
N LEU A 181 26.92 -14.53 -2.55
CA LEU A 181 26.86 -13.09 -2.34
C LEU A 181 27.73 -12.40 -3.40
N GLN A 182 27.09 -11.75 -4.37
CA GLN A 182 27.70 -10.84 -5.32
C GLN A 182 27.15 -9.46 -5.00
N LEU A 183 27.77 -8.78 -4.04
CA LEU A 183 27.24 -7.52 -3.53
C LEU A 183 27.53 -6.39 -4.52
N GLU A 184 26.53 -5.55 -4.75
CA GLU A 184 26.71 -4.26 -5.43
C GLU A 184 26.33 -3.14 -4.47
N VAL A 185 27.21 -2.14 -4.39
CA VAL A 185 27.10 -1.00 -3.52
C VAL A 185 27.10 0.26 -4.37
N ALA A 186 26.10 1.14 -4.21
CA ALA A 186 26.04 2.41 -4.94
C ALA A 186 25.84 3.61 -4.01
N TYR A 187 26.64 4.65 -4.20
CA TYR A 187 26.56 5.95 -3.52
C TYR A 187 27.34 7.00 -4.33
N ASP A 188 27.08 8.29 -4.08
CA ASP A 188 27.73 9.42 -4.78
C ASP A 188 27.67 9.35 -6.32
N GLY A 189 26.62 8.71 -6.87
CA GLY A 189 26.44 8.53 -8.31
C GLY A 189 27.32 7.45 -8.95
N ALA A 190 28.08 6.69 -8.17
CA ALA A 190 28.87 5.55 -8.62
C ALA A 190 28.28 4.23 -8.09
N SER A 191 28.46 3.15 -8.87
CA SER A 191 28.15 1.78 -8.44
C SER A 191 29.42 0.93 -8.45
N TYR A 192 29.56 0.08 -7.43
CA TYR A 192 30.72 -0.75 -7.17
C TYR A 192 30.26 -2.21 -7.00
N THR A 193 30.67 -3.08 -7.92
CA THR A 193 30.48 -4.52 -7.79
C THR A 193 31.61 -5.11 -6.96
N LEU A 194 31.27 -5.85 -5.91
CA LEU A 194 32.21 -6.53 -5.03
C LEU A 194 32.57 -7.90 -5.64
N GLU A 195 33.39 -7.89 -6.70
CA GLU A 195 33.93 -9.08 -7.38
C GLU A 195 35.10 -9.67 -6.59
N GLN A 196 34.82 -10.27 -5.44
CA GLN A 196 35.84 -10.87 -4.58
C GLN A 196 35.76 -12.40 -4.60
N ASP A 197 36.92 -13.07 -4.55
CA ASP A 197 37.02 -14.54 -4.65
C ASP A 197 36.62 -15.24 -3.34
N GLY A 198 36.73 -14.54 -2.21
CA GLY A 198 36.47 -15.07 -0.87
C GLY A 198 35.35 -14.37 -0.08
N PRO A 199 34.56 -15.08 0.75
CA PRO A 199 33.55 -14.46 1.62
C PRO A 199 34.11 -13.43 2.63
N ALA A 200 35.37 -13.56 3.05
CA ALA A 200 36.02 -12.58 3.93
C ALA A 200 36.29 -11.25 3.23
N GLU A 201 36.82 -11.31 2.01
CA GLU A 201 37.10 -10.13 1.17
C GLU A 201 35.82 -9.35 0.85
N VAL A 202 34.68 -10.04 0.67
CA VAL A 202 33.36 -9.40 0.53
C VAL A 202 33.01 -8.56 1.76
N ILE A 203 33.22 -9.09 2.98
CA ILE A 203 32.94 -8.37 4.22
C ILE A 203 33.92 -7.20 4.43
N GLU A 204 35.21 -7.39 4.14
CA GLU A 204 36.21 -6.32 4.21
C GLU A 204 35.88 -5.17 3.26
N SER A 205 35.55 -5.50 2.02
CA SER A 205 35.21 -4.51 1.01
C SER A 205 33.91 -3.78 1.37
N LEU A 206 32.87 -4.50 1.82
CA LEU A 206 31.64 -3.86 2.31
C LEU A 206 31.91 -2.90 3.48
N ASN A 207 32.74 -3.31 4.46
CA ASN A 207 33.14 -2.44 5.56
C ASN A 207 33.91 -1.20 5.07
N TRP A 208 34.79 -1.36 4.08
CA TRP A 208 35.50 -0.25 3.47
C TRP A 208 34.53 0.78 2.86
N HIS A 209 33.53 0.33 2.10
CA HIS A 209 32.49 1.21 1.53
C HIS A 209 31.63 1.86 2.62
N LEU A 210 31.23 1.11 3.66
CA LEU A 210 30.44 1.64 4.78
C LEU A 210 31.21 2.68 5.61
N HIS A 211 32.52 2.52 5.74
CA HIS A 211 33.40 3.47 6.42
C HIS A 211 33.66 4.72 5.56
N ARG A 212 33.90 4.53 4.26
CA ARG A 212 34.18 5.62 3.31
C ARG A 212 32.98 6.54 3.11
N CYS A 213 31.79 5.98 2.94
CA CYS A 213 30.57 6.74 2.69
C CYS A 213 29.93 7.26 3.99
N ASP A 214 30.09 6.53 5.11
CA ASP A 214 29.34 6.72 6.37
C ASP A 214 27.86 7.06 6.15
N PRO A 215 27.08 6.19 5.47
CA PRO A 215 25.71 6.49 5.12
C PRO A 215 24.82 6.62 6.35
N ASP A 216 23.94 7.61 6.35
CA ASP A 216 22.83 7.70 7.31
C ASP A 216 21.75 6.68 6.99
N ILE A 217 21.50 6.44 5.70
CA ILE A 217 20.47 5.54 5.21
C ILE A 217 21.10 4.46 4.34
N ILE A 218 20.83 3.20 4.67
CA ILE A 218 21.16 2.04 3.84
C ILE A 218 19.85 1.56 3.22
N VAL A 219 19.74 1.71 1.91
CA VAL A 219 18.62 1.24 1.11
C VAL A 219 19.01 -0.09 0.48
N SER A 220 18.22 -1.14 0.64
CA SER A 220 18.57 -2.45 0.06
C SER A 220 17.42 -3.18 -0.61
N GLU A 221 17.76 -4.11 -1.50
CA GLU A 221 16.84 -5.05 -2.12
C GLU A 221 16.80 -6.37 -1.34
N TYR A 222 15.63 -6.79 -0.85
CA TYR A 222 15.45 -7.99 -0.01
C TYR A 222 16.35 -8.00 1.25
N GLY A 223 16.60 -6.81 1.79
CA GLY A 223 17.42 -6.52 2.97
C GLY A 223 17.01 -7.30 4.21
N ASP A 224 15.73 -7.22 4.53
CA ASP A 224 15.12 -7.80 5.72
C ASP A 224 15.08 -9.33 5.64
N ALA A 225 14.57 -9.84 4.53
CA ALA A 225 14.31 -11.26 4.34
C ALA A 225 15.60 -12.09 4.20
N THR A 226 16.59 -11.55 3.47
CA THR A 226 17.70 -12.37 3.00
C THR A 226 19.06 -11.71 3.12
N LEU A 227 19.23 -10.48 2.63
CA LEU A 227 20.56 -9.92 2.42
C LEU A 227 21.29 -9.62 3.72
N LEU A 228 20.69 -8.85 4.63
CA LEU A 228 21.32 -8.53 5.92
C LEU A 228 21.46 -9.77 6.83
N PRO A 229 20.47 -10.67 6.95
CA PRO A 229 20.66 -11.94 7.65
C PRO A 229 21.84 -12.78 7.10
N LYS A 230 22.01 -12.87 5.78
CA LYS A 230 23.13 -13.59 5.16
C LYS A 230 24.48 -12.93 5.47
N ILE A 231 24.61 -11.61 5.26
CA ILE A 231 25.87 -10.88 5.49
C ILE A 231 26.27 -10.94 6.97
N THR A 232 25.31 -10.77 7.88
CA THR A 232 25.55 -10.82 9.33
C THR A 232 25.90 -12.23 9.81
N GLY A 233 25.21 -13.25 9.30
CA GLY A 233 25.56 -14.65 9.56
C GLY A 233 26.96 -15.01 9.07
N LEU A 234 27.33 -14.55 7.88
CA LEU A 234 28.66 -14.75 7.32
C LEU A 234 29.75 -14.05 8.15
N ALA A 235 29.55 -12.78 8.51
CA ALA A 235 30.49 -12.04 9.36
C ALA A 235 30.67 -12.74 10.72
N GLN A 236 29.60 -13.28 11.30
CA GLN A 236 29.65 -14.03 12.55
C GLN A 236 30.43 -15.36 12.41
N GLN A 237 30.24 -16.09 11.31
CA GLN A 237 30.99 -17.32 11.01
C GLN A 237 32.48 -17.05 10.85
N LEU A 238 32.83 -15.96 10.16
CA LEU A 238 34.20 -15.52 9.94
C LEU A 238 34.81 -14.79 11.14
N ARG A 239 34.00 -14.48 12.17
CA ARG A 239 34.38 -13.66 13.34
C ARG A 239 34.93 -12.28 12.96
N MET A 240 34.39 -11.70 11.90
CA MET A 240 34.76 -10.38 11.40
C MET A 240 33.79 -9.32 11.90
N PRO A 241 34.26 -8.11 12.26
CA PRO A 241 33.36 -7.01 12.57
C PRO A 241 32.59 -6.60 11.31
N LEU A 242 31.36 -6.13 11.49
CA LEU A 242 30.52 -5.64 10.40
C LEU A 242 29.96 -4.27 10.78
N LEU A 243 30.29 -3.25 9.98
CA LEU A 243 30.05 -1.84 10.28
C LEU A 243 28.64 -1.34 9.86
N LEU A 244 27.62 -2.20 9.98
CA LEU A 244 26.23 -1.84 9.66
C LEU A 244 25.64 -0.90 10.71
N ASN A 245 25.86 -1.16 12.00
CA ASN A 245 25.47 -0.22 13.05
C ASN A 245 26.49 0.91 13.14
N ARG A 246 26.01 2.15 13.30
CA ARG A 246 26.87 3.27 13.71
C ARG A 246 27.11 3.24 15.22
N ASP A 247 26.10 2.86 16.00
CA ASP A 247 26.26 2.54 17.42
C ASP A 247 26.75 1.09 17.61
N VAL A 248 28.07 0.91 17.62
CA VAL A 248 28.74 -0.40 17.75
C VAL A 248 28.43 -1.14 19.06
N ALA A 249 27.96 -0.43 20.10
CA ALA A 249 27.57 -1.06 21.36
C ALA A 249 26.14 -1.64 21.31
N SER A 250 25.35 -1.31 20.29
CA SER A 250 24.00 -1.82 20.12
C SER A 250 23.98 -3.10 19.28
N SER A 251 23.12 -4.04 19.67
CA SER A 251 22.77 -5.18 18.82
C SER A 251 21.82 -4.77 17.68
N TYR A 252 21.76 -5.60 16.64
CA TYR A 252 20.72 -5.51 15.61
C TYR A 252 19.35 -5.86 16.22
N ARG A 253 18.32 -5.10 15.85
CA ARG A 253 16.95 -5.39 16.26
C ARG A 253 16.22 -6.06 15.11
N THR A 254 15.78 -7.30 15.32
CA THR A 254 15.00 -8.04 14.32
C THR A 254 13.58 -8.33 14.81
N THR A 255 12.63 -8.38 13.89
CA THR A 255 11.25 -8.81 14.15
C THR A 255 10.93 -10.09 13.39
N LYS A 256 9.84 -10.77 13.76
CA LYS A 256 9.38 -11.98 13.06
C LYS A 256 8.56 -11.61 11.82
N GLU A 257 8.61 -12.48 10.81
CA GLU A 257 7.71 -12.42 9.66
C GLU A 257 6.24 -12.55 10.09
N SER A 258 5.33 -12.04 9.27
CA SER A 258 3.89 -12.09 9.54
C SER A 258 3.07 -12.06 8.25
N SER A 259 1.87 -12.63 8.28
CA SER A 259 0.89 -12.52 7.20
C SER A 259 -0.43 -11.98 7.75
N PHE A 260 -1.08 -11.08 7.01
CA PHE A 260 -2.35 -10.49 7.41
C PHE A 260 -3.33 -10.40 6.25
N PHE A 261 -4.63 -10.43 6.57
CA PHE A 261 -5.70 -10.34 5.58
C PHE A 261 -6.09 -8.88 5.34
N GLN A 262 -6.05 -8.44 4.09
CA GLN A 262 -6.42 -7.10 3.66
C GLN A 262 -7.22 -7.17 2.34
N TYR A 263 -8.44 -6.63 2.34
CA TYR A 263 -9.30 -6.51 1.15
C TYR A 263 -9.45 -7.80 0.32
N GLY A 264 -9.73 -8.94 0.96
CA GLY A 264 -9.91 -10.21 0.24
C GLY A 264 -8.62 -10.93 -0.13
N LYS A 265 -7.45 -10.38 0.21
CA LYS A 265 -6.13 -10.93 -0.07
C LYS A 265 -5.35 -11.17 1.22
N ILE A 266 -4.50 -12.20 1.23
CA ILE A 266 -3.49 -12.38 2.27
C ILE A 266 -2.22 -11.68 1.78
N VAL A 267 -1.66 -10.82 2.61
CA VAL A 267 -0.42 -10.08 2.37
C VAL A 267 0.63 -10.62 3.33
N HIS A 268 1.79 -11.00 2.79
CA HIS A 268 2.94 -11.44 3.55
C HIS A 268 3.89 -10.25 3.81
N LYS A 269 4.56 -10.25 4.97
CA LYS A 269 5.51 -9.23 5.37
C LYS A 269 6.71 -9.87 6.08
N ASP A 270 7.91 -9.57 5.58
CA ASP A 270 9.16 -10.03 6.16
C ASP A 270 9.47 -9.37 7.51
N GLY A 271 10.25 -10.07 8.33
CA GLY A 271 10.74 -9.57 9.60
C GLY A 271 11.71 -8.39 9.42
N ALA A 272 11.40 -7.24 10.01
CA ALA A 272 12.24 -6.05 9.98
C ALA A 272 13.64 -6.32 10.53
N PHE A 273 14.67 -5.77 9.88
CA PHE A 273 16.05 -5.66 10.37
C PHE A 273 16.37 -4.18 10.62
N GLU A 274 16.44 -3.75 11.88
CA GLU A 274 16.71 -2.36 12.24
C GLU A 274 18.16 -2.17 12.71
N LEU A 275 18.75 -1.06 12.29
CA LEU A 275 20.09 -0.61 12.67
C LEU A 275 20.02 0.44 13.78
N ALA A 276 21.14 0.66 14.46
CA ALA A 276 21.29 1.65 15.50
C ALA A 276 22.18 2.81 15.02
N GLY A 277 21.61 4.01 14.94
CA GLY A 277 22.30 5.21 14.46
C GLY A 277 22.39 5.33 12.93
N ARG A 278 21.73 4.42 12.21
CA ARG A 278 21.49 4.44 10.77
C ARG A 278 20.07 3.96 10.50
N TRP A 279 19.48 4.39 9.38
CA TRP A 279 18.22 3.83 8.93
C TRP A 279 18.45 2.74 7.88
N HIS A 280 18.00 1.52 8.15
CA HIS A 280 17.88 0.50 7.12
C HIS A 280 16.47 0.51 6.52
N ILE A 281 16.40 0.67 5.20
CA ILE A 281 15.18 0.71 4.41
C ILE A 281 15.24 -0.40 3.34
N ASP A 282 14.44 -1.45 3.51
CA ASP A 282 14.28 -2.46 2.47
C ASP A 282 13.27 -1.99 1.42
N GLN A 283 13.67 -1.87 0.16
CA GLN A 283 12.80 -1.42 -0.94
C GLN A 283 11.64 -2.37 -1.18
N GLU A 284 11.87 -3.67 -1.01
CA GLU A 284 10.87 -4.71 -1.29
C GLU A 284 9.86 -4.87 -0.14
N ASN A 285 10.26 -4.49 1.09
CA ASN A 285 9.42 -4.55 2.29
C ASN A 285 8.87 -3.16 2.73
N SER A 286 9.08 -2.11 1.92
CA SER A 286 8.67 -0.73 2.24
C SER A 286 7.64 -0.19 1.25
N PHE A 287 6.35 -0.37 1.57
CA PHE A 287 5.26 0.18 0.78
C PHE A 287 5.38 1.70 0.58
N THR A 288 5.75 2.44 1.64
CA THR A 288 5.84 3.91 1.56
C THR A 288 6.92 4.35 0.58
N VAL A 289 8.08 3.69 0.57
CA VAL A 289 9.19 4.06 -0.32
C VAL A 289 8.93 3.58 -1.75
N ALA A 290 8.32 2.42 -1.93
CA ALA A 290 7.92 1.94 -3.26
C ALA A 290 6.96 2.90 -3.96
N GLU A 291 6.04 3.53 -3.22
CA GLU A 291 5.00 4.40 -3.78
C GLU A 291 5.35 5.90 -3.75
N ALA A 292 6.28 6.31 -2.88
CA ALA A 292 6.51 7.72 -2.59
C ALA A 292 7.98 8.08 -2.29
N ASP A 293 8.92 7.16 -2.50
CA ASP A 293 10.36 7.36 -2.28
C ASP A 293 10.70 7.82 -0.84
N LEU A 294 11.95 8.22 -0.59
CA LEU A 294 12.43 8.70 0.70
C LEU A 294 11.76 10.01 1.14
N ASP A 295 11.46 10.92 0.20
CA ASP A 295 10.73 12.15 0.51
C ASP A 295 9.35 11.87 1.14
N GLY A 296 8.64 10.87 0.62
CA GLY A 296 7.39 10.39 1.19
C GLY A 296 7.57 9.74 2.55
N LEU A 297 8.64 8.95 2.73
CA LEU A 297 8.99 8.37 4.03
C LEU A 297 9.25 9.45 5.09
N TYR A 298 10.00 10.50 4.76
CA TYR A 298 10.29 11.60 5.67
C TYR A 298 9.02 12.33 6.12
N GLU A 299 8.14 12.63 5.17
CA GLU A 299 6.84 13.25 5.45
C GLU A 299 6.00 12.37 6.39
N MET A 300 5.92 11.08 6.10
CA MET A 300 5.15 10.14 6.91
C MET A 300 5.75 9.98 8.31
N ALA A 301 7.07 9.85 8.45
CA ALA A 301 7.73 9.63 9.74
C ALA A 301 7.54 10.84 10.67
N ARG A 302 7.65 12.06 10.13
CA ARG A 302 7.33 13.31 10.82
C ARG A 302 5.88 13.28 11.32
N LEU A 303 4.94 13.12 10.38
CA LEU A 303 3.50 13.22 10.66
C LEU A 303 3.01 12.18 11.66
N THR A 304 3.45 10.92 11.53
CA THR A 304 3.00 9.81 12.37
C THR A 304 3.75 9.70 13.70
N GLN A 305 4.80 10.52 13.89
CA GLN A 305 5.74 10.44 15.02
C GLN A 305 6.26 9.02 15.24
N MET A 306 6.74 8.42 14.16
CA MET A 306 7.26 7.06 14.14
C MET A 306 8.68 7.03 13.58
N PRO A 307 9.64 6.34 14.23
CA PRO A 307 11.01 6.23 13.72
C PRO A 307 11.05 5.80 12.24
N GLY A 308 11.94 6.37 11.43
CA GLY A 308 11.94 6.18 9.98
C GLY A 308 12.02 4.71 9.54
N GLN A 309 12.84 3.91 10.22
CA GLN A 309 12.96 2.46 9.96
C GLN A 309 11.67 1.68 10.22
N ARG A 310 10.88 2.12 11.20
CA ARG A 310 9.59 1.50 11.51
C ARG A 310 8.51 2.02 10.57
N GLN A 311 8.53 3.30 10.23
CA GLN A 311 7.58 3.93 9.31
C GLN A 311 7.69 3.35 7.89
N SER A 312 8.89 3.01 7.41
CA SER A 312 9.06 2.41 6.09
C SER A 312 8.31 1.08 5.97
N ARG A 313 8.33 0.28 7.03
CA ARG A 313 7.68 -1.04 7.12
C ARG A 313 6.25 -0.98 7.65
N ALA A 314 5.78 0.18 8.10
CA ALA A 314 4.44 0.31 8.66
C ALA A 314 3.40 0.20 7.53
N SER A 315 2.36 -0.61 7.75
CA SER A 315 1.18 -0.52 6.89
C SER A 315 0.56 0.87 7.02
N ILE A 316 -0.20 1.29 6.01
CA ILE A 316 -0.89 2.58 6.08
C ILE A 316 -1.83 2.65 7.30
N GLY A 317 -2.51 1.55 7.65
CA GLY A 317 -3.32 1.48 8.87
C GLY A 317 -2.49 1.67 10.15
N THR A 318 -1.26 1.15 10.21
CA THR A 318 -0.34 1.36 11.35
C THR A 318 0.10 2.83 11.42
N SER A 319 0.38 3.44 10.26
CA SER A 319 0.74 4.85 10.15
C SER A 319 -0.38 5.76 10.67
N MET A 320 -1.61 5.52 10.23
CA MET A 320 -2.80 6.22 10.73
C MET A 320 -3.04 6.00 12.22
N SER A 321 -2.88 4.75 12.68
CA SER A 321 -3.00 4.41 14.10
C SER A 321 -2.02 5.27 14.90
N SER A 322 -0.76 5.35 14.48
CA SER A 322 0.27 6.13 15.16
C SER A 322 -0.09 7.61 15.29
N LEU A 323 -0.65 8.20 14.22
CA LEU A 323 -1.13 9.58 14.24
C LEU A 323 -2.26 9.78 15.29
N GLN A 324 -3.23 8.86 15.35
CA GLN A 324 -4.30 8.87 16.35
C GLN A 324 -3.78 8.63 17.77
N LEU A 325 -2.83 7.70 17.95
CA LEU A 325 -2.21 7.41 19.23
C LEU A 325 -1.43 8.61 19.78
N SER A 326 -0.68 9.31 18.93
CA SER A 326 -0.02 10.57 19.29
C SER A 326 -1.04 11.62 19.75
N TRP A 327 -2.14 11.78 19.01
CA TRP A 327 -3.20 12.72 19.39
C TRP A 327 -3.82 12.34 20.74
N ALA A 328 -4.19 11.07 20.93
CA ALA A 328 -4.80 10.57 22.17
C ALA A 328 -3.86 10.79 23.36
N TYR A 329 -2.58 10.48 23.22
CA TYR A 329 -1.58 10.69 24.27
C TYR A 329 -1.50 12.17 24.68
N ARG A 330 -1.40 13.09 23.71
CA ARG A 330 -1.30 14.54 23.95
C ARG A 330 -2.54 15.14 24.61
N HIS A 331 -3.72 14.55 24.39
CA HIS A 331 -4.98 15.01 24.95
C HIS A 331 -5.37 14.26 26.25
N GLY A 332 -4.45 13.50 26.84
CA GLY A 332 -4.70 12.77 28.09
C GLY A 332 -5.74 11.66 27.96
N VAL A 333 -5.95 11.15 26.74
CA VAL A 333 -6.88 10.06 26.44
C VAL A 333 -6.20 8.71 26.64
N LEU A 334 -6.89 7.79 27.32
CA LEU A 334 -6.45 6.42 27.50
C LEU A 334 -6.45 5.67 26.17
N ILE A 335 -5.33 5.03 25.84
CA ILE A 335 -5.19 4.23 24.63
C ILE A 335 -5.42 2.76 25.01
N PRO A 336 -6.53 2.12 24.59
CA PRO A 336 -6.76 0.73 24.94
C PRO A 336 -5.75 -0.18 24.22
N ALA A 337 -5.25 -1.21 24.93
CA ALA A 337 -4.33 -2.20 24.36
C ALA A 337 -4.99 -3.07 23.26
N LYS A 338 -6.30 -3.28 23.36
CA LYS A 338 -7.12 -3.98 22.35
C LYS A 338 -8.42 -3.22 22.16
N LYS A 339 -8.99 -3.26 20.95
CA LYS A 339 -10.33 -2.72 20.68
C LYS A 339 -11.35 -3.38 21.62
N ARG A 340 -12.27 -2.58 22.16
CA ARG A 340 -13.29 -3.04 23.12
C ARG A 340 -14.71 -2.77 22.68
N GLU A 341 -14.93 -1.75 21.86
CA GLU A 341 -16.28 -1.37 21.44
C GLU A 341 -16.79 -2.32 20.36
N PRO A 342 -17.79 -3.16 20.67
CA PRO A 342 -18.50 -3.89 19.64
C PRO A 342 -19.39 -2.93 18.85
N GLU A 343 -19.91 -3.43 17.74
CA GLU A 343 -21.03 -2.80 17.06
C GLU A 343 -22.27 -2.78 17.97
N GLU A 344 -23.03 -1.69 17.92
CA GLU A 344 -24.33 -1.60 18.57
C GLU A 344 -25.36 -2.52 17.91
N PHE A 345 -26.37 -2.93 18.69
CA PHE A 345 -27.48 -3.70 18.13
C PHE A 345 -28.21 -2.89 17.06
N LYS A 346 -28.43 -3.50 15.89
CA LYS A 346 -29.18 -2.92 14.78
C LYS A 346 -30.44 -3.73 14.50
N SER A 347 -31.51 -3.05 14.13
CA SER A 347 -32.68 -3.71 13.54
C SER A 347 -32.30 -4.33 12.18
N ALA A 348 -33.06 -5.34 11.72
CA ALA A 348 -32.84 -5.94 10.41
C ALA A 348 -32.94 -4.90 9.27
N GLU A 349 -33.84 -3.92 9.41
CA GLU A 349 -34.01 -2.83 8.45
C GLU A 349 -32.78 -1.92 8.41
N THR A 350 -32.30 -1.50 9.59
CA THR A 350 -31.08 -0.68 9.71
C THR A 350 -29.86 -1.41 9.16
N LEU A 351 -29.74 -2.71 9.41
CA LEU A 351 -28.64 -3.53 8.88
C LEU A 351 -28.63 -3.54 7.35
N LEU A 352 -29.79 -3.79 6.72
CA LEU A 352 -29.92 -3.75 5.25
C LEU A 352 -29.61 -2.37 4.67
N MET A 353 -30.01 -1.29 5.37
CA MET A 353 -29.71 0.06 4.94
C MET A 353 -28.23 0.41 5.10
N ALA A 354 -27.60 0.00 6.20
CA ALA A 354 -26.24 0.37 6.58
C ALA A 354 -25.16 -0.42 5.81
N ASP A 355 -25.46 -1.67 5.41
CA ASP A 355 -24.56 -2.53 4.61
C ASP A 355 -24.38 -2.04 3.15
N ARG A 356 -25.03 -0.93 2.79
CA ARG A 356 -24.84 -0.28 1.49
C ARG A 356 -23.52 0.49 1.45
N GLY A 357 -22.70 0.19 0.44
CA GLY A 357 -21.49 0.94 0.12
C GLY A 357 -21.76 2.30 -0.53
N GLY A 358 -20.73 2.82 -1.20
CA GLY A 358 -20.84 4.03 -2.03
C GLY A 358 -21.81 3.86 -3.20
N LEU A 359 -22.35 4.97 -3.71
CA LEU A 359 -23.36 4.95 -4.76
C LEU A 359 -22.77 4.56 -6.12
N ILE A 360 -23.51 3.75 -6.87
CA ILE A 360 -23.15 3.35 -8.23
C ILE A 360 -24.37 3.52 -9.13
N PHE A 361 -24.22 4.33 -10.18
CA PHE A 361 -25.17 4.40 -11.29
C PHE A 361 -24.53 3.77 -12.50
N ASN A 362 -25.05 2.65 -12.99
CA ASN A 362 -24.45 1.96 -14.14
C ASN A 362 -24.47 2.84 -15.39
N PRO A 363 -23.37 2.88 -16.16
CA PRO A 363 -23.32 3.66 -17.39
C PRO A 363 -24.17 3.04 -18.51
N PRO A 364 -24.55 3.83 -19.52
CA PRO A 364 -25.10 3.27 -20.75
C PRO A 364 -24.03 2.49 -21.53
N LEU A 365 -24.42 1.37 -22.14
CA LEU A 365 -23.52 0.51 -22.92
C LEU A 365 -22.97 1.23 -24.16
N GLY A 366 -21.71 0.98 -24.50
CA GLY A 366 -21.11 1.36 -25.79
C GLY A 366 -20.22 2.60 -25.73
N TYR A 367 -19.95 3.18 -26.90
CA TYR A 367 -19.14 4.39 -27.06
C TYR A 367 -20.02 5.64 -26.95
N HIS A 368 -19.51 6.63 -26.22
CA HIS A 368 -20.16 7.93 -25.98
C HIS A 368 -19.17 9.07 -26.16
N GLU A 369 -19.66 10.22 -26.60
CA GLU A 369 -18.92 11.49 -26.73
C GLU A 369 -19.59 12.61 -25.92
N ASP A 370 -18.90 13.74 -25.79
CA ASP A 370 -19.33 14.92 -25.01
C ASP A 370 -19.62 14.61 -23.53
N VAL A 371 -18.89 13.65 -22.98
CA VAL A 371 -19.00 13.26 -21.57
C VAL A 371 -17.88 13.95 -20.80
N ALA A 372 -18.22 14.69 -19.74
CA ALA A 372 -17.26 15.23 -18.79
C ALA A 372 -17.23 14.39 -17.53
N GLU A 373 -16.04 14.25 -16.93
CA GLU A 373 -15.86 13.60 -15.64
C GLU A 373 -15.52 14.63 -14.56
N LEU A 374 -16.31 14.62 -13.50
CA LEU A 374 -16.09 15.44 -12.31
C LEU A 374 -15.80 14.50 -11.13
N ASP A 375 -14.71 14.76 -10.39
CA ASP A 375 -14.21 13.93 -9.28
C ASP A 375 -14.12 14.76 -7.98
N PHE A 376 -14.68 14.22 -6.89
CA PHE A 376 -14.63 14.87 -5.58
C PHE A 376 -13.23 14.77 -4.98
N VAL A 377 -12.70 15.90 -4.51
CA VAL A 377 -11.34 15.97 -3.97
C VAL A 377 -11.29 15.28 -2.60
N SER A 378 -10.78 14.04 -2.58
CA SER A 378 -10.63 13.26 -1.35
C SER A 378 -11.93 13.13 -0.56
N MET A 379 -13.03 12.78 -1.26
CA MET A 379 -14.40 12.82 -0.73
C MET A 379 -14.54 12.22 0.67
N TYR A 380 -14.10 10.97 0.88
CA TYR A 380 -14.28 10.27 2.16
C TYR A 380 -13.53 10.92 3.34
N PRO A 381 -12.22 11.23 3.24
CA PRO A 381 -11.56 12.04 4.25
C PRO A 381 -12.25 13.37 4.55
N THR A 382 -12.69 14.08 3.52
CA THR A 382 -13.37 15.38 3.68
C THR A 382 -14.71 15.19 4.41
N ILE A 383 -15.50 14.16 4.06
CA ILE A 383 -16.71 13.78 4.80
C ILE A 383 -16.42 13.56 6.27
N MET A 384 -15.36 12.80 6.59
CA MET A 384 -14.99 12.56 7.98
C MET A 384 -14.69 13.85 8.73
N VAL A 385 -13.93 14.75 8.12
CA VAL A 385 -13.51 16.02 8.73
C VAL A 385 -14.67 17.01 8.88
N GLU A 386 -15.46 17.22 7.83
CA GLU A 386 -16.52 18.23 7.79
C GLU A 386 -17.78 17.79 8.56
N HIS A 387 -18.10 16.50 8.55
CA HIS A 387 -19.24 15.95 9.31
C HIS A 387 -18.84 15.38 10.67
N ASN A 388 -17.62 15.63 11.17
CA ASN A 388 -17.13 15.16 12.46
C ASN A 388 -17.33 13.64 12.69
N VAL A 389 -17.13 12.81 11.65
CA VAL A 389 -17.37 11.37 11.71
C VAL A 389 -16.19 10.66 12.36
N SER A 390 -16.40 10.10 13.54
CA SER A 390 -15.40 9.43 14.36
C SER A 390 -16.07 8.37 15.25
N PRO A 391 -15.37 7.30 15.67
CA PRO A 391 -15.96 6.23 16.49
C PRO A 391 -16.70 6.69 17.74
N GLU A 392 -16.18 7.72 18.40
CA GLU A 392 -16.67 8.29 19.64
C GLU A 392 -17.66 9.44 19.44
N THR A 393 -17.78 9.98 18.22
CA THR A 393 -18.72 11.06 17.90
C THR A 393 -20.02 10.51 17.32
N ILE A 394 -19.97 9.37 16.63
CA ILE A 394 -21.15 8.66 16.13
C ILE A 394 -21.87 7.92 17.26
N ASN A 395 -23.20 8.07 17.32
CA ASN A 395 -24.05 7.50 18.38
C ASN A 395 -23.60 7.91 19.79
N CYS A 396 -23.13 9.15 19.93
CA CYS A 396 -22.68 9.65 21.22
C CYS A 396 -23.86 9.79 22.21
N ARG A 397 -23.58 9.65 23.52
CA ARG A 397 -24.60 9.73 24.58
C ARG A 397 -25.20 11.13 24.80
N CYS A 398 -24.56 12.17 24.26
CA CYS A 398 -24.87 13.56 24.61
C CYS A 398 -25.72 14.32 23.57
N CYS A 399 -25.93 13.74 22.38
CA CYS A 399 -26.67 14.36 21.28
C CYS A 399 -27.76 13.43 20.75
N ASN A 400 -28.85 14.00 20.25
CA ASN A 400 -29.94 13.28 19.60
C ASN A 400 -30.44 14.08 18.38
N ASN A 401 -29.67 14.06 17.29
CA ASN A 401 -29.89 14.93 16.12
C ASN A 401 -30.10 14.19 14.80
N GLY A 402 -29.90 12.86 14.75
CA GLY A 402 -30.15 12.04 13.57
C GLY A 402 -29.49 12.52 12.28
N ARG A 403 -28.29 13.13 12.37
CA ARG A 403 -27.65 13.84 11.25
C ARG A 403 -27.14 12.96 10.13
N VAL A 404 -26.94 11.66 10.36
CA VAL A 404 -26.48 10.73 9.31
C VAL A 404 -27.65 10.40 8.38
N PRO A 405 -27.57 10.72 7.08
CA PRO A 405 -28.64 10.47 6.11
C PRO A 405 -29.03 8.99 6.07
N GLU A 406 -30.31 8.70 5.83
CA GLU A 406 -30.91 7.35 5.76
C GLU A 406 -30.84 6.51 7.06
N LEU A 407 -29.78 6.62 7.86
CA LEU A 407 -29.51 5.79 9.03
C LEU A 407 -29.98 6.42 10.34
N GLY A 408 -30.11 7.75 10.38
CA GLY A 408 -30.55 8.47 11.58
C GLY A 408 -29.56 8.38 12.75
N TYR A 409 -28.30 8.00 12.51
CA TYR A 409 -27.26 8.00 13.54
C TYR A 409 -26.97 9.42 14.01
N THR A 410 -26.61 9.56 15.29
CA THR A 410 -26.29 10.86 15.86
C THR A 410 -24.84 11.21 15.62
N VAL A 411 -24.56 12.50 15.45
CA VAL A 411 -23.19 13.03 15.34
C VAL A 411 -22.98 14.02 16.48
N CYS A 412 -21.90 13.86 17.24
CA CYS A 412 -21.59 14.74 18.35
C CYS A 412 -21.28 16.18 17.90
N GLU A 413 -21.90 17.16 18.56
CA GLU A 413 -21.69 18.60 18.33
C GLU A 413 -20.92 19.28 19.47
N ARG A 414 -20.60 18.53 20.54
CA ARG A 414 -19.92 19.06 21.73
C ARG A 414 -18.41 18.86 21.73
N ARG A 415 -17.90 17.91 20.95
CA ARG A 415 -16.46 17.60 20.84
C ARG A 415 -16.08 17.25 19.41
N GLU A 416 -14.86 17.63 19.02
CA GLU A 416 -14.23 17.13 17.79
C GLU A 416 -13.76 15.68 18.01
N GLY A 417 -13.97 14.83 17.01
CA GLY A 417 -13.50 13.45 17.04
C GLY A 417 -12.02 13.31 16.69
N ILE A 418 -11.39 12.24 17.17
CA ILE A 418 -10.00 11.88 16.92
C ILE A 418 -9.70 11.71 15.42
N VAL A 419 -10.64 11.16 14.65
CA VAL A 419 -10.48 10.99 13.20
C VAL A 419 -10.44 12.36 12.49
N PRO A 420 -11.44 13.25 12.63
CA PRO A 420 -11.38 14.63 12.11
C PRO A 420 -10.12 15.38 12.54
N ALA A 421 -9.80 15.37 13.84
CA ALA A 421 -8.68 16.13 14.39
C ALA A 421 -7.33 15.71 13.82
N THR A 422 -7.17 14.41 13.52
CA THR A 422 -5.93 13.88 12.92
C THR A 422 -5.88 14.07 11.41
N LEU A 423 -6.98 13.81 10.69
CA LEU A 423 -7.01 13.87 9.23
C LEU A 423 -6.99 15.29 8.67
N ARG A 424 -7.45 16.30 9.42
CA ARG A 424 -7.48 17.70 8.97
C ARG A 424 -6.11 18.20 8.50
N SER A 425 -5.05 17.87 9.23
CA SER A 425 -3.67 18.20 8.84
C SER A 425 -3.28 17.47 7.55
N VAL A 426 -3.52 16.16 7.47
CA VAL A 426 -3.20 15.30 6.32
C VAL A 426 -3.85 15.85 5.02
N VAL A 427 -5.14 16.20 5.08
CA VAL A 427 -5.89 16.76 3.94
C VAL A 427 -5.30 18.10 3.51
N LYS A 428 -5.06 19.02 4.46
CA LYS A 428 -4.47 20.34 4.16
C LYS A 428 -3.07 20.22 3.54
N LYS A 429 -2.18 19.40 4.12
CA LYS A 429 -0.82 19.20 3.62
C LYS A 429 -0.83 18.60 2.21
N ARG A 430 -1.67 17.59 1.96
CA ARG A 430 -1.80 16.98 0.62
C ARG A 430 -2.27 18.00 -0.42
N SER A 431 -3.28 18.81 -0.10
CA SER A 431 -3.77 19.86 -1.00
C SER A 431 -2.68 20.87 -1.35
N PHE A 432 -1.91 21.32 -0.36
CA PHE A 432 -0.73 22.17 -0.58
C PHE A 432 0.28 21.50 -1.51
N TYR A 433 0.70 20.26 -1.24
CA TYR A 433 1.69 19.56 -2.07
C TYR A 433 1.21 19.31 -3.50
N LYS A 434 -0.09 19.03 -3.72
CA LYS A 434 -0.65 18.95 -5.08
C LYS A 434 -0.52 20.28 -5.84
N GLN A 435 -0.78 21.41 -5.18
CA GLN A 435 -0.63 22.73 -5.79
C GLN A 435 0.83 23.04 -6.12
N GLN A 436 1.74 22.75 -5.19
CA GLN A 436 3.18 22.94 -5.40
C GLN A 436 3.72 22.04 -6.52
N LYS A 437 3.33 20.77 -6.56
CA LYS A 437 3.65 19.85 -7.67
C LYS A 437 3.23 20.46 -9.02
N LYS A 438 2.00 20.97 -9.13
CA LYS A 438 1.51 21.62 -10.37
C LYS A 438 2.33 22.87 -10.71
N LYS A 439 2.71 23.67 -9.72
CA LYS A 439 3.52 24.89 -9.88
C LYS A 439 4.90 24.61 -10.48
N TYR A 440 5.57 23.55 -10.03
CA TYR A 440 6.95 23.22 -10.41
C TYR A 440 7.08 22.23 -11.59
N LYS A 441 5.99 21.62 -12.04
CA LYS A 441 5.97 20.74 -13.22
C LYS A 441 6.58 21.46 -14.43
N GLY A 442 7.65 20.88 -14.99
CA GLY A 442 8.38 21.44 -16.14
C GLY A 442 9.24 22.67 -15.83
N LYS A 443 9.33 23.11 -14.56
CA LYS A 443 10.15 24.26 -14.14
C LYS A 443 11.33 23.85 -13.26
N ASP A 444 11.11 22.94 -12.33
CA ASP A 444 12.14 22.40 -11.44
C ASP A 444 11.83 20.92 -11.14
N GLU A 445 12.64 20.02 -11.70
CA GLU A 445 12.43 18.58 -11.59
C GLU A 445 12.64 18.07 -10.16
N ARG A 446 13.59 18.65 -9.42
CA ARG A 446 13.88 18.24 -8.04
C ARG A 446 12.70 18.60 -7.13
N LEU A 447 12.20 19.83 -7.22
CA LEU A 447 11.04 20.26 -6.44
C LEU A 447 9.76 19.55 -6.88
N TYR A 448 9.59 19.32 -8.19
CA TYR A 448 8.48 18.55 -8.72
C TYR A 448 8.42 17.14 -8.09
N ARG A 449 9.54 16.40 -8.12
CA ARG A 449 9.63 15.06 -7.51
C ARG A 449 9.39 15.10 -6.00
N LYS A 450 10.03 16.02 -5.27
CA LYS A 450 9.83 16.21 -3.82
C LYS A 450 8.34 16.34 -3.47
N TYR A 451 7.62 17.24 -4.15
CA TYR A 451 6.20 17.44 -3.86
C TYR A 451 5.32 16.31 -4.37
N ASP A 452 5.70 15.63 -5.46
CA ASP A 452 4.99 14.46 -5.95
C ASP A 452 5.07 13.28 -4.97
N HIS A 453 6.27 13.00 -4.48
CA HIS A 453 6.55 12.02 -3.44
C HIS A 453 5.74 12.29 -2.17
N ARG A 454 5.83 13.51 -1.62
CA ARG A 454 5.08 13.89 -0.42
C ARG A 454 3.56 13.79 -0.59
N GLN A 455 3.00 14.28 -1.71
CA GLN A 455 1.55 14.16 -1.94
C GLN A 455 1.10 12.71 -2.16
N ASN A 456 1.93 11.87 -2.79
CA ASN A 456 1.64 10.44 -2.99
C ASN A 456 1.59 9.69 -1.66
N ALA A 457 2.52 9.95 -0.73
CA ALA A 457 2.51 9.35 0.59
C ALA A 457 1.21 9.67 1.35
N LEU A 458 0.82 10.96 1.37
CA LEU A 458 -0.42 11.39 2.01
C LEU A 458 -1.67 10.89 1.28
N LYS A 459 -1.64 10.76 -0.05
CA LYS A 459 -2.72 10.14 -0.84
C LYS A 459 -2.99 8.73 -0.34
N TRP A 460 -1.96 7.90 -0.20
CA TRP A 460 -2.13 6.52 0.27
C TRP A 460 -2.69 6.45 1.69
N MET A 461 -2.26 7.35 2.58
CA MET A 461 -2.85 7.52 3.91
C MET A 461 -4.36 7.81 3.84
N LEU A 462 -4.76 8.78 3.01
CA LEU A 462 -6.16 9.19 2.88
C LEU A 462 -7.04 8.14 2.18
N VAL A 463 -6.54 7.43 1.17
CA VAL A 463 -7.31 6.37 0.49
C VAL A 463 -7.59 5.19 1.43
N SER A 464 -6.71 4.93 2.39
CA SER A 464 -6.86 3.82 3.33
C SER A 464 -7.70 4.18 4.56
N CYS A 465 -7.98 5.46 4.81
CA CYS A 465 -8.57 5.89 6.08
C CYS A 465 -9.99 5.39 6.30
N PHE A 466 -10.77 5.34 5.23
CA PHE A 466 -12.12 4.83 5.22
C PHE A 466 -12.20 3.34 5.53
N GLY A 467 -11.33 2.54 4.91
CA GLY A 467 -11.25 1.10 5.19
C GLY A 467 -10.76 0.83 6.62
N TYR A 468 -9.81 1.63 7.11
CA TYR A 468 -9.33 1.52 8.49
C TYR A 468 -10.41 1.85 9.52
N LEU A 469 -11.28 2.83 9.25
CA LEU A 469 -12.39 3.20 10.14
C LEU A 469 -13.33 2.02 10.43
N GLY A 470 -13.62 1.19 9.44
CA GLY A 470 -14.44 -0.02 9.58
C GLY A 470 -13.66 -1.29 9.98
N TYR A 471 -12.33 -1.20 10.13
CA TYR A 471 -11.51 -2.38 10.38
C TYR A 471 -11.71 -2.95 11.80
N LYS A 472 -11.97 -4.26 11.88
CA LYS A 472 -12.28 -4.94 13.14
C LYS A 472 -11.22 -4.77 14.25
N ASN A 473 -9.94 -4.61 13.90
CA ASN A 473 -8.85 -4.48 14.87
C ASN A 473 -8.34 -3.03 15.01
N ALA A 474 -8.96 -2.04 14.35
CA ALA A 474 -8.60 -0.64 14.54
C ALA A 474 -8.99 -0.19 15.95
N ARG A 475 -8.05 0.41 16.70
CA ARG A 475 -8.29 0.82 18.10
C ARG A 475 -9.35 1.92 18.20
N PHE A 476 -9.28 2.87 17.27
CA PHE A 476 -10.25 3.93 17.07
C PHE A 476 -10.99 3.70 15.74
N GLY A 477 -11.53 2.49 15.56
CA GLY A 477 -12.38 2.14 14.43
C GLY A 477 -13.71 1.57 14.88
N ARG A 478 -14.79 1.94 14.20
CA ARG A 478 -16.16 1.54 14.51
C ARG A 478 -16.97 1.45 13.20
N ILE A 479 -17.76 0.39 13.06
CA ILE A 479 -18.44 0.10 11.79
C ILE A 479 -19.52 1.16 11.51
N GLU A 480 -20.20 1.66 12.54
CA GLU A 480 -21.20 2.72 12.43
C GLU A 480 -20.61 4.02 11.89
N ALA A 481 -19.34 4.32 12.20
CA ALA A 481 -18.65 5.46 11.62
C ALA A 481 -18.31 5.22 10.14
N HIS A 482 -17.95 4.00 9.74
CA HIS A 482 -17.74 3.62 8.34
C HIS A 482 -19.04 3.70 7.53
N GLU A 483 -20.14 3.17 8.08
CA GLU A 483 -21.48 3.25 7.48
C GLU A 483 -21.94 4.70 7.33
N SER A 484 -21.66 5.56 8.32
CA SER A 484 -21.97 7.00 8.26
C SER A 484 -21.26 7.69 7.10
N VAL A 485 -19.99 7.37 6.83
CA VAL A 485 -19.26 7.91 5.67
C VAL A 485 -19.91 7.48 4.36
N ASN A 486 -20.35 6.21 4.25
CA ASN A 486 -21.08 5.74 3.08
C ASN A 486 -22.43 6.44 2.90
N ALA A 487 -23.16 6.71 3.99
CA ALA A 487 -24.41 7.44 3.93
C ALA A 487 -24.23 8.87 3.42
N PHE A 488 -23.27 9.61 3.98
CA PHE A 488 -22.93 10.96 3.50
C PHE A 488 -22.42 10.95 2.07
N SER A 489 -21.68 9.93 1.64
CA SER A 489 -21.19 9.84 0.26
C SER A 489 -22.31 9.61 -0.75
N ARG A 490 -23.30 8.78 -0.42
CA ARG A 490 -24.49 8.61 -1.25
C ARG A 490 -25.28 9.92 -1.36
N ASP A 491 -25.47 10.61 -0.24
CA ASP A 491 -26.15 11.90 -0.18
C ASP A 491 -25.44 12.97 -1.03
N ALA A 492 -24.11 13.02 -0.98
CA ALA A 492 -23.28 13.90 -1.80
C ALA A 492 -23.46 13.64 -3.31
N ILE A 493 -23.43 12.38 -3.75
CA ILE A 493 -23.62 12.02 -5.17
C ILE A 493 -25.06 12.29 -5.63
N LEU A 494 -26.06 12.01 -4.80
CA LEU A 494 -27.46 12.32 -5.10
C LEU A 494 -27.68 13.83 -5.24
N THR A 495 -27.12 14.61 -4.32
CA THR A 495 -27.16 16.08 -4.38
C THR A 495 -26.45 16.60 -5.63
N ALA A 496 -25.27 16.07 -5.97
CA ALA A 496 -24.55 16.43 -7.19
C ALA A 496 -25.37 16.13 -8.45
N LYS A 497 -26.04 14.98 -8.50
CA LYS A 497 -26.97 14.61 -9.59
C LYS A 497 -28.11 15.63 -9.70
N GLU A 498 -28.77 15.97 -8.60
CA GLU A 498 -29.89 16.92 -8.61
C GLU A 498 -29.47 18.31 -9.10
N VAL A 499 -28.32 18.81 -8.63
CA VAL A 499 -27.76 20.10 -9.08
C VAL A 499 -27.47 20.06 -10.57
N ALA A 500 -26.85 18.99 -11.07
CA ALA A 500 -26.52 18.81 -12.48
C ALA A 500 -27.79 18.74 -13.37
N GLU A 501 -28.78 17.95 -12.98
CA GLU A 501 -30.03 17.79 -13.74
C GLU A 501 -30.84 19.09 -13.78
N ARG A 502 -30.90 19.86 -12.67
CA ARG A 502 -31.53 21.19 -12.65
C ARG A 502 -30.84 22.18 -13.58
N ALA A 503 -29.54 22.03 -13.83
CA ALA A 503 -28.77 22.84 -14.76
C ALA A 503 -28.79 22.30 -16.22
N GLY A 504 -29.59 21.26 -16.48
CA GLY A 504 -29.78 20.68 -17.81
C GLY A 504 -28.67 19.71 -18.25
N TYR A 505 -27.89 19.17 -17.32
CA TYR A 505 -26.91 18.12 -17.59
C TYR A 505 -27.55 16.75 -17.36
N HIS A 506 -27.18 15.77 -18.19
CA HIS A 506 -27.61 14.39 -18.02
C HIS A 506 -26.54 13.57 -17.30
N LEU A 507 -26.94 12.82 -16.27
CA LEU A 507 -26.07 11.87 -15.60
C LEU A 507 -25.89 10.62 -16.46
N MET A 508 -24.67 10.40 -16.93
CA MET A 508 -24.29 9.23 -17.71
C MET A 508 -23.83 8.09 -16.81
N HIS A 509 -23.01 8.39 -15.80
CA HIS A 509 -22.43 7.41 -14.90
C HIS A 509 -22.13 8.08 -13.57
N ALA A 510 -22.12 7.31 -12.49
CA ALA A 510 -21.48 7.72 -11.25
C ALA A 510 -20.97 6.49 -10.51
N ILE A 511 -19.78 6.62 -9.93
CA ILE A 511 -19.15 5.57 -9.15
C ILE A 511 -18.43 6.20 -7.97
N ILE A 512 -18.94 5.95 -6.76
CA ILE A 512 -18.34 6.37 -5.49
C ILE A 512 -18.19 7.90 -5.38
N ASP A 513 -17.07 8.46 -5.81
CA ASP A 513 -16.67 9.88 -5.70
C ASP A 513 -16.62 10.60 -7.05
N CYS A 514 -16.94 9.91 -8.14
CA CYS A 514 -16.90 10.46 -9.50
C CYS A 514 -18.29 10.47 -10.16
N VAL A 515 -18.58 11.51 -10.93
CA VAL A 515 -19.77 11.62 -11.78
C VAL A 515 -19.40 11.95 -13.23
N TRP A 516 -20.06 11.28 -14.18
CA TRP A 516 -19.95 11.56 -15.60
C TRP A 516 -21.22 12.24 -16.08
N LEU A 517 -21.06 13.43 -16.63
CA LEU A 517 -22.15 14.30 -17.01
C LEU A 517 -22.04 14.64 -18.50
N LYS A 518 -23.19 14.74 -19.16
CA LYS A 518 -23.26 15.10 -20.57
C LYS A 518 -24.25 16.25 -20.77
N LYS A 519 -23.81 17.28 -21.48
CA LYS A 519 -24.66 18.36 -21.97
C LYS A 519 -24.21 18.77 -23.37
N PRO A 520 -25.04 18.59 -24.41
CA PRO A 520 -24.68 18.95 -25.78
C PRO A 520 -24.22 20.41 -25.87
N GLY A 521 -23.06 20.64 -26.50
CA GLY A 521 -22.48 21.96 -26.70
C GLY A 521 -21.84 22.61 -25.46
N ALA A 522 -21.83 21.94 -24.30
CA ALA A 522 -21.15 22.44 -23.10
C ALA A 522 -19.63 22.38 -23.27
N LYS A 523 -18.97 23.44 -22.79
CA LYS A 523 -17.52 23.60 -22.80
C LYS A 523 -16.95 23.43 -21.40
N GLU A 524 -15.62 23.37 -21.31
CA GLU A 524 -14.88 23.25 -20.06
C GLU A 524 -15.37 24.23 -18.97
N ARG A 525 -15.51 25.50 -19.32
CA ARG A 525 -16.01 26.55 -18.41
C ARG A 525 -17.40 26.23 -17.84
N ASP A 526 -18.30 25.67 -18.63
CA ASP A 526 -19.66 25.33 -18.17
C ASP A 526 -19.60 24.21 -17.11
N TYR A 527 -18.71 23.23 -17.30
CA TYR A 527 -18.49 22.16 -16.32
C TYR A 527 -17.75 22.65 -15.06
N GLU A 528 -16.83 23.61 -15.18
CA GLU A 528 -16.20 24.25 -14.01
C GLU A 528 -17.18 25.09 -13.19
N GLU A 529 -18.11 25.80 -13.84
CA GLU A 529 -19.21 26.51 -13.19
C GLU A 529 -20.14 25.53 -12.47
N LEU A 530 -20.48 24.41 -13.11
CA LEU A 530 -21.25 23.35 -12.48
C LEU A 530 -20.52 22.72 -11.28
N ALA A 531 -19.22 22.43 -11.42
CA ALA A 531 -18.40 21.86 -10.36
C ALA A 531 -18.39 22.78 -9.12
N ARG A 532 -18.26 24.10 -9.31
CA ARG A 532 -18.37 25.08 -8.21
C ARG A 532 -19.75 25.08 -7.55
N ALA A 533 -20.82 24.98 -8.34
CA ALA A 533 -22.18 24.93 -7.79
C ALA A 533 -22.44 23.65 -6.98
N ILE A 534 -21.99 22.49 -7.49
CA ILE A 534 -22.05 21.21 -6.77
C ILE A 534 -21.24 21.31 -5.48
N GLY A 535 -19.98 21.76 -5.56
CA GLY A 535 -19.11 21.85 -4.39
C GLY A 535 -19.63 22.78 -3.30
N ALA A 536 -20.21 23.92 -3.67
CA ALA A 536 -20.84 24.84 -2.73
C ALA A 536 -22.08 24.25 -2.04
N THR A 537 -22.83 23.38 -2.73
CA THR A 537 -24.05 22.78 -2.18
C THR A 537 -23.73 21.57 -1.30
N VAL A 538 -22.80 20.72 -1.73
CA VAL A 538 -22.39 19.50 -1.02
C VAL A 538 -21.45 19.82 0.15
N GLY A 539 -20.69 20.92 0.06
CA GLY A 539 -19.64 21.27 1.04
C GLY A 539 -18.32 20.52 0.82
N ILE A 540 -18.14 19.90 -0.35
CA ILE A 540 -16.93 19.16 -0.73
C ILE A 540 -16.51 19.62 -2.12
N ASP A 541 -15.25 20.04 -2.27
CA ASP A 541 -14.70 20.45 -3.56
C ASP A 541 -14.77 19.30 -4.57
N ILE A 542 -15.24 19.62 -5.78
CA ILE A 542 -15.28 18.73 -6.93
C ILE A 542 -14.58 19.42 -8.09
N SER A 543 -13.76 18.68 -8.85
CA SER A 543 -12.99 19.21 -9.97
C SER A 543 -13.32 18.51 -11.28
N LEU A 544 -13.30 19.27 -12.37
CA LEU A 544 -13.33 18.71 -13.71
C LEU A 544 -11.99 18.01 -13.99
N GLU A 545 -12.05 16.70 -14.22
CA GLU A 545 -10.89 15.92 -14.64
C GLU A 545 -10.64 16.10 -16.14
N GLY A 546 -11.71 16.14 -16.94
CA GLY A 546 -11.64 16.39 -18.38
C GLY A 546 -12.94 16.05 -19.12
N ILE A 547 -12.98 16.44 -20.39
CA ILE A 547 -14.07 16.10 -21.33
C ILE A 547 -13.54 15.06 -22.31
N TYR A 548 -14.26 13.97 -22.50
CA TYR A 548 -13.90 12.88 -23.40
C TYR A 548 -14.24 13.22 -24.85
N ASN A 549 -13.28 13.02 -25.76
CA ASN A 549 -13.56 12.87 -27.19
C ASN A 549 -14.45 11.65 -27.41
N TRP A 550 -14.10 10.56 -26.75
CA TRP A 550 -14.90 9.35 -26.66
C TRP A 550 -14.59 8.58 -25.37
N ILE A 551 -15.59 7.88 -24.85
CA ILE A 551 -15.48 6.94 -23.75
C ILE A 551 -16.31 5.70 -24.05
N LEU A 552 -15.71 4.53 -23.84
CA LEU A 552 -16.32 3.22 -23.94
C LEU A 552 -16.73 2.71 -22.57
N PHE A 553 -17.99 2.34 -22.43
CA PHE A 553 -18.51 1.52 -21.33
C PHE A 553 -18.84 0.11 -21.86
N PRO A 554 -17.95 -0.89 -21.68
CA PRO A 554 -18.13 -2.21 -22.25
C PRO A 554 -19.15 -3.06 -21.48
N ALA A 555 -19.70 -4.05 -22.16
CA ALA A 555 -20.61 -5.03 -21.57
C ALA A 555 -19.92 -5.86 -20.47
N SER A 556 -20.70 -6.30 -19.48
CA SER A 556 -20.25 -7.24 -18.46
C SER A 556 -19.91 -8.59 -19.10
N LYS A 557 -18.89 -9.27 -18.55
CA LYS A 557 -18.52 -10.63 -19.00
C LYS A 557 -19.54 -11.70 -18.59
N GLN A 558 -20.38 -11.40 -17.61
CA GLN A 558 -21.40 -12.33 -17.10
C GLN A 558 -22.73 -12.16 -17.80
N ASP A 559 -23.09 -10.90 -18.09
CA ASP A 559 -24.34 -10.55 -18.73
C ASP A 559 -24.08 -9.43 -19.76
N PRO A 560 -24.13 -9.75 -21.07
CA PRO A 560 -23.91 -8.79 -22.14
C PRO A 560 -24.91 -7.61 -22.17
N ALA A 561 -26.05 -7.71 -21.48
CA ALA A 561 -27.07 -6.67 -21.43
C ALA A 561 -26.79 -5.55 -20.43
N ILE A 562 -25.82 -5.74 -19.52
CA ILE A 562 -25.47 -4.74 -18.50
C ILE A 562 -24.00 -4.36 -18.56
N THR A 563 -23.69 -3.14 -18.13
CA THR A 563 -22.30 -2.67 -17.96
C THR A 563 -21.76 -2.99 -16.57
N THR A 564 -20.45 -2.87 -16.38
CA THR A 564 -19.84 -2.86 -15.05
C THR A 564 -19.30 -1.47 -14.76
N ALA A 565 -19.65 -0.90 -13.60
CA ALA A 565 -19.25 0.45 -13.21
C ALA A 565 -17.73 0.72 -13.28
N ASN A 566 -16.90 -0.27 -12.95
CA ASN A 566 -15.45 -0.11 -12.89
C ASN A 566 -14.72 -0.45 -14.21
N ARG A 567 -15.45 -0.60 -15.32
CA ARG A 567 -14.88 -0.90 -16.64
C ARG A 567 -15.17 0.24 -17.60
N TYR A 568 -14.13 0.93 -18.05
CA TYR A 568 -14.23 1.96 -19.09
C TYR A 568 -12.87 2.28 -19.69
N ALA A 569 -12.86 2.79 -20.92
CA ALA A 569 -11.68 3.30 -21.59
C ALA A 569 -12.06 4.52 -22.45
N GLY A 570 -11.29 5.59 -22.39
CA GLY A 570 -11.56 6.78 -23.18
C GLY A 570 -10.38 7.73 -23.27
N TRP A 571 -10.48 8.66 -24.22
CA TRP A 571 -9.50 9.72 -24.44
C TRP A 571 -10.14 11.07 -24.18
N TYR A 572 -9.47 11.89 -23.37
CA TYR A 572 -9.85 13.26 -23.17
C TYR A 572 -9.50 14.13 -24.38
N THR A 573 -10.21 15.25 -24.51
CA THR A 573 -9.94 16.34 -25.46
C THR A 573 -8.51 16.87 -25.34
N HIS A 574 -7.92 16.86 -24.14
CA HIS A 574 -6.53 17.24 -23.89
C HIS A 574 -5.50 16.13 -24.18
N GLY A 575 -5.93 14.99 -24.75
CA GLY A 575 -5.06 13.94 -25.26
C GLY A 575 -4.62 12.86 -24.26
N GLU A 576 -4.96 12.98 -22.98
CA GLU A 576 -4.67 11.91 -22.01
C GLU A 576 -5.75 10.81 -22.06
N ALA A 577 -5.34 9.57 -21.82
CA ALA A 577 -6.22 8.42 -21.79
C ALA A 577 -6.60 8.05 -20.36
N LYS A 578 -7.86 7.66 -20.14
CA LYS A 578 -8.30 7.05 -18.88
C LYS A 578 -8.84 5.65 -19.13
N ILE A 579 -8.19 4.68 -18.50
CA ILE A 579 -8.43 3.25 -18.73
C ILE A 579 -8.59 2.55 -17.38
N ARG A 580 -9.74 1.89 -17.17
CA ARG A 580 -10.08 1.15 -15.94
C ARG A 580 -10.75 -0.17 -16.26
N GLY A 581 -10.36 -1.21 -15.53
CA GLY A 581 -11.05 -2.52 -15.53
C GLY A 581 -10.93 -3.37 -16.81
N ILE A 582 -10.35 -2.86 -17.89
CA ILE A 582 -10.06 -3.64 -19.11
C ILE A 582 -8.71 -4.36 -19.01
N GLU A 583 -8.51 -5.37 -19.87
CA GLU A 583 -7.41 -6.34 -19.85
C GLU A 583 -6.01 -5.68 -19.85
N ALA A 584 -5.84 -4.56 -20.56
CA ALA A 584 -4.60 -3.81 -20.65
C ALA A 584 -4.06 -3.35 -19.28
N ARG A 585 -4.95 -3.12 -18.31
CA ARG A 585 -4.61 -2.66 -16.95
C ARG A 585 -4.73 -3.73 -15.87
N ARG A 586 -5.05 -4.97 -16.25
CA ARG A 586 -5.28 -6.08 -15.31
C ARG A 586 -3.98 -6.83 -14.98
N HIS A 587 -3.67 -6.98 -13.69
CA HIS A 587 -2.45 -7.67 -13.24
C HIS A 587 -2.43 -9.16 -13.62
N ASP A 588 -3.59 -9.79 -13.73
CA ASP A 588 -3.79 -11.20 -14.08
C ASP A 588 -3.81 -11.48 -15.59
N THR A 589 -3.62 -10.45 -16.43
CA THR A 589 -3.52 -10.58 -17.89
C THR A 589 -2.05 -10.61 -18.32
N CYS A 590 -1.69 -11.55 -19.20
CA CYS A 590 -0.33 -11.68 -19.73
C CYS A 590 0.08 -10.49 -20.62
N ALA A 591 1.38 -10.26 -20.75
CA ALA A 591 1.92 -9.13 -21.51
C ALA A 591 1.51 -9.15 -22.99
N PHE A 592 1.39 -10.33 -23.59
CA PHE A 592 0.95 -10.49 -24.98
C PHE A 592 -0.45 -9.91 -25.23
N VAL A 593 -1.43 -10.27 -24.41
CA VAL A 593 -2.81 -9.77 -24.55
C VAL A 593 -2.88 -8.28 -24.23
N LYS A 594 -2.11 -7.82 -23.24
CA LYS A 594 -1.99 -6.37 -22.93
C LYS A 594 -1.48 -5.57 -24.12
N ARG A 595 -0.43 -6.06 -24.81
CA ARG A 595 0.11 -5.40 -26.00
C ARG A 595 -0.89 -5.34 -27.13
N MET A 596 -1.62 -6.42 -27.41
CA MET A 596 -2.66 -6.41 -28.43
C MET A 596 -3.72 -5.34 -28.15
N GLN A 597 -4.26 -5.32 -26.93
CA GLN A 597 -5.28 -4.34 -26.56
C GLN A 597 -4.70 -2.91 -26.50
N ALA A 598 -3.43 -2.74 -26.09
CA ALA A 598 -2.74 -1.45 -26.14
C ALA A 598 -2.59 -0.93 -27.58
N GLN A 599 -2.22 -1.78 -28.55
CA GLN A 599 -2.17 -1.38 -29.96
C GLN A 599 -3.54 -0.98 -30.49
N MET A 600 -4.60 -1.70 -30.11
CA MET A 600 -5.97 -1.32 -30.48
C MET A 600 -6.33 0.06 -29.91
N LEU A 601 -6.00 0.31 -28.64
CA LEU A 601 -6.21 1.57 -27.96
C LEU A 601 -5.42 2.72 -28.59
N ASP A 602 -4.16 2.49 -28.96
CA ASP A 602 -3.31 3.47 -29.62
C ASP A 602 -3.88 3.89 -30.98
N ARG A 603 -4.50 2.97 -31.73
CA ARG A 603 -5.21 3.28 -32.99
C ARG A 603 -6.45 4.14 -32.80
N LEU A 604 -6.99 4.21 -31.59
CA LEU A 604 -8.14 5.04 -31.24
C LEU A 604 -7.74 6.37 -30.56
N SER A 605 -6.45 6.58 -30.29
CA SER A 605 -5.96 7.68 -29.46
C SER A 605 -6.14 9.07 -30.10
N ASP A 606 -6.16 9.14 -31.43
CA ASP A 606 -6.32 10.38 -32.20
C ASP A 606 -7.78 10.70 -32.54
N ALA A 607 -8.68 9.70 -32.44
CA ALA A 607 -10.10 9.83 -32.77
C ALA A 607 -10.79 10.91 -31.91
N LYS A 608 -11.50 11.82 -32.57
CA LYS A 608 -12.14 12.98 -31.95
C LYS A 608 -13.60 12.79 -31.55
N ASN A 609 -14.23 11.72 -32.03
CA ASN A 609 -15.64 11.42 -31.83
C ASN A 609 -15.90 9.93 -32.05
N VAL A 610 -17.12 9.47 -31.76
CA VAL A 610 -17.49 8.05 -31.89
C VAL A 610 -17.48 7.59 -33.35
N GLU A 611 -17.81 8.45 -34.31
CA GLU A 611 -17.79 8.09 -35.73
C GLU A 611 -16.36 7.81 -36.23
N GLU A 612 -15.37 8.61 -35.83
CA GLU A 612 -13.97 8.35 -36.14
C GLU A 612 -13.50 7.02 -35.53
N VAL A 613 -13.89 6.70 -34.28
CA VAL A 613 -13.60 5.38 -33.67
C VAL A 613 -14.16 4.25 -34.54
N LYS A 614 -15.39 4.40 -35.05
CA LYS A 614 -16.03 3.41 -35.91
C LYS A 614 -15.28 3.22 -37.24
N THR A 615 -14.72 4.27 -37.82
CA THR A 615 -13.90 4.16 -39.05
C THR A 615 -12.61 3.36 -38.84
N ARG A 616 -12.11 3.27 -37.60
CA ARG A 616 -10.89 2.51 -37.25
C ARG A 616 -11.14 1.02 -37.00
N VAL A 617 -12.39 0.57 -36.91
CA VAL A 617 -12.74 -0.84 -36.64
C VAL A 617 -12.03 -1.84 -37.57
N PRO A 618 -11.90 -1.62 -38.89
CA PRO A 618 -11.13 -2.51 -39.76
C PRO A 618 -9.67 -2.68 -39.33
N GLU A 619 -8.99 -1.59 -38.95
CA GLU A 619 -7.60 -1.63 -38.46
C GLU A 619 -7.50 -2.43 -37.14
N LEU A 620 -8.50 -2.30 -36.26
CA LEU A 620 -8.56 -3.07 -35.02
C LEU A 620 -8.71 -4.58 -35.29
N LEU A 621 -9.53 -4.95 -36.27
CA LEU A 621 -9.72 -6.35 -36.66
C LEU A 621 -8.45 -6.95 -37.28
N GLU A 622 -7.65 -6.16 -38.00
CA GLU A 622 -6.33 -6.57 -38.49
C GLU A 622 -5.36 -6.86 -37.34
N ILE A 623 -5.29 -5.99 -36.34
CA ILE A 623 -4.47 -6.23 -35.13
C ILE A 623 -4.85 -7.56 -34.47
N VAL A 624 -6.14 -7.82 -34.31
CA VAL A 624 -6.63 -9.08 -33.72
C VAL A 624 -6.20 -10.28 -34.57
N ARG A 625 -6.35 -10.18 -35.90
CA ARG A 625 -5.95 -11.24 -36.83
C ARG A 625 -4.47 -11.57 -36.73
N ASP A 626 -3.60 -10.56 -36.69
CA ASP A 626 -2.16 -10.74 -36.63
C ASP A 626 -1.71 -11.40 -35.32
N HIS A 627 -2.29 -10.97 -34.19
CA HIS A 627 -1.97 -11.55 -32.88
C HIS A 627 -2.46 -13.00 -32.75
N VAL A 628 -3.67 -13.29 -33.23
CA VAL A 628 -4.21 -14.66 -33.24
C VAL A 628 -3.39 -15.56 -34.16
N ALA A 629 -2.98 -15.07 -35.34
CA ALA A 629 -2.09 -15.79 -36.24
C ALA A 629 -0.72 -16.07 -35.60
N MET A 630 -0.15 -15.11 -34.87
CA MET A 630 1.10 -15.29 -34.13
C MET A 630 0.97 -16.41 -33.09
N LEU A 631 -0.08 -16.38 -32.26
CA LEU A 631 -0.35 -17.42 -31.26
C LEU A 631 -0.52 -18.80 -31.91
N ARG A 632 -1.34 -18.89 -32.97
CA ARG A 632 -1.61 -20.15 -33.68
C ARG A 632 -0.40 -20.70 -34.43
N SER A 633 0.52 -19.84 -34.84
CA SER A 633 1.79 -20.27 -35.46
C SER A 633 2.79 -20.86 -34.47
N GLY A 634 2.54 -20.77 -33.15
CA GLY A 634 3.48 -21.21 -32.11
C GLY A 634 4.70 -20.30 -31.93
N ARG A 635 4.73 -19.14 -32.59
CA ARG A 635 5.88 -18.21 -32.60
C ARG A 635 5.80 -17.11 -31.53
N ALA A 636 4.74 -17.07 -30.73
CA ALA A 636 4.66 -16.09 -29.65
C ALA A 636 5.74 -16.39 -28.60
N ASN A 637 6.44 -15.36 -28.14
CA ASN A 637 7.44 -15.50 -27.08
C ASN A 637 6.75 -15.95 -25.76
N PRO A 638 7.07 -17.12 -25.21
CA PRO A 638 6.45 -17.60 -23.97
C PRO A 638 6.60 -16.66 -22.77
N MET A 639 7.67 -15.87 -22.71
CA MET A 639 7.85 -14.87 -21.63
C MET A 639 6.75 -13.82 -21.63
N ASP A 640 6.14 -13.54 -22.78
CA ASP A 640 5.02 -12.62 -22.90
C ASP A 640 3.68 -13.24 -22.47
N LEU A 641 3.64 -14.56 -22.30
CA LEU A 641 2.45 -15.34 -21.94
C LEU A 641 2.35 -15.62 -20.43
N VAL A 642 3.35 -15.20 -19.65
CA VAL A 642 3.40 -15.40 -18.20
C VAL A 642 2.17 -14.80 -17.53
N LEU A 643 1.53 -15.61 -16.68
CA LEU A 643 0.42 -15.22 -15.82
C LEU A 643 0.89 -15.11 -14.38
N ARG A 644 0.28 -14.19 -13.63
CA ARG A 644 0.60 -13.91 -12.24
C ARG A 644 -0.60 -14.19 -11.36
N ARG A 645 -0.41 -14.89 -10.24
CA ARG A 645 -1.50 -15.18 -9.29
C ARG A 645 -1.00 -15.30 -7.87
N ASN A 646 -1.72 -14.69 -6.92
CA ASN A 646 -1.44 -14.86 -5.50
C ASN A 646 -1.95 -16.21 -5.00
N LEU A 647 -1.14 -16.91 -4.21
CA LEU A 647 -1.54 -18.14 -3.54
C LEU A 647 -2.48 -17.81 -2.38
N THR A 648 -3.61 -18.50 -2.34
CA THR A 648 -4.62 -18.33 -1.28
C THR A 648 -4.50 -19.35 -0.15
N ARG A 649 -3.63 -20.36 -0.34
CA ARG A 649 -3.38 -21.49 0.55
C ARG A 649 -1.95 -21.99 0.33
N GLU A 650 -1.42 -22.73 1.29
CA GLU A 650 -0.14 -23.43 1.12
C GLU A 650 -0.27 -24.65 0.21
N ALA A 651 0.86 -25.13 -0.32
CA ALA A 651 0.92 -26.22 -1.30
C ALA A 651 0.18 -27.48 -0.84
N GLU A 652 0.30 -27.79 0.45
CA GLU A 652 -0.25 -28.99 1.11
C GLU A 652 -1.77 -28.89 1.36
N GLU A 653 -2.32 -27.68 1.44
CA GLU A 653 -3.74 -27.42 1.72
C GLU A 653 -4.65 -27.48 0.47
N TYR A 654 -4.06 -27.58 -0.73
CA TYR A 654 -4.82 -27.70 -1.97
C TYR A 654 -5.31 -29.14 -2.20
N THR A 655 -6.61 -29.35 -2.00
CA THR A 655 -7.31 -30.63 -2.24
C THR A 655 -7.67 -30.86 -3.71
N THR A 656 -7.75 -29.80 -4.53
CA THR A 656 -8.10 -29.88 -5.96
C THR A 656 -6.93 -29.47 -6.87
N ASN A 657 -6.73 -30.20 -7.98
CA ASN A 657 -5.70 -29.92 -9.00
C ASN A 657 -6.07 -28.75 -9.92
N THR A 658 -6.19 -27.57 -9.32
CA THR A 658 -6.23 -26.28 -10.02
C THR A 658 -4.83 -25.91 -10.50
N VAL A 659 -4.73 -24.97 -11.45
CA VAL A 659 -3.43 -24.46 -11.94
C VAL A 659 -2.55 -23.95 -10.79
N SER A 660 -3.10 -23.19 -9.85
CA SER A 660 -2.37 -22.70 -8.67
C SER A 660 -1.84 -23.83 -7.79
N ALA A 661 -2.63 -24.90 -7.60
CA ALA A 661 -2.22 -26.04 -6.82
C ALA A 661 -1.06 -26.80 -7.48
N VAL A 662 -1.09 -27.01 -8.79
CA VAL A 662 -0.02 -27.73 -9.50
C VAL A 662 1.29 -26.94 -9.46
N VAL A 663 1.23 -25.65 -9.77
CA VAL A 663 2.41 -24.77 -9.79
C VAL A 663 3.03 -24.66 -8.39
N SER A 664 2.20 -24.52 -7.34
CA SER A 664 2.67 -24.48 -5.95
C SER A 664 3.33 -25.80 -5.51
N LYS A 665 2.72 -26.94 -5.83
CA LYS A 665 3.29 -28.28 -5.54
C LYS A 665 4.61 -28.53 -6.28
N MET A 666 4.72 -28.08 -7.53
CA MET A 666 5.97 -28.19 -8.31
C MET A 666 7.11 -27.39 -7.67
N LEU A 667 6.87 -26.15 -7.24
CA LEU A 667 7.89 -25.34 -6.56
C LEU A 667 8.28 -25.95 -5.20
N HIS A 668 7.30 -26.42 -4.44
CA HIS A 668 7.55 -27.08 -3.16
C HIS A 668 8.45 -28.32 -3.32
N ALA A 669 8.23 -29.14 -4.37
CA ALA A 669 9.07 -30.29 -4.66
C ALA A 669 10.54 -29.93 -4.96
N THR A 670 10.84 -28.68 -5.34
CA THR A 670 12.20 -28.17 -5.56
C THR A 670 12.84 -27.56 -4.30
N GLY A 671 12.18 -27.66 -3.15
CA GLY A 671 12.62 -27.06 -1.88
C GLY A 671 12.27 -25.57 -1.74
N VAL A 672 11.45 -25.03 -2.65
CA VAL A 672 10.96 -23.65 -2.58
C VAL A 672 9.63 -23.64 -1.84
N HIS A 673 9.66 -23.17 -0.60
CA HIS A 673 8.47 -22.98 0.21
C HIS A 673 7.86 -21.62 -0.08
N LEU A 674 6.61 -21.61 -0.55
CA LEU A 674 5.86 -20.39 -0.78
C LEU A 674 4.82 -20.18 0.32
N ALA A 675 4.83 -19.01 0.93
CA ALA A 675 3.86 -18.65 1.95
C ALA A 675 2.52 -18.23 1.33
N THR A 676 1.44 -18.35 2.11
CA THR A 676 0.14 -17.85 1.69
C THR A 676 0.18 -16.33 1.48
N GLY A 677 -0.32 -15.87 0.33
CA GLY A 677 -0.27 -14.46 -0.08
C GLY A 677 0.84 -14.14 -1.09
N GLU A 678 1.86 -14.99 -1.21
CA GLU A 678 2.92 -14.79 -2.21
C GLU A 678 2.39 -14.93 -3.65
N MET A 679 2.98 -14.15 -4.56
CA MET A 679 2.68 -14.17 -5.99
C MET A 679 3.49 -15.28 -6.68
N VAL A 680 2.83 -15.99 -7.59
CA VAL A 680 3.45 -17.00 -8.43
C VAL A 680 3.27 -16.66 -9.91
N GLU A 681 4.36 -16.81 -10.66
CA GLU A 681 4.42 -16.65 -12.10
C GLU A 681 4.45 -18.01 -12.79
N PHE A 682 3.60 -18.21 -13.80
CA PHE A 682 3.48 -19.49 -14.50
C PHE A 682 2.97 -19.34 -15.94
N ILE A 683 3.16 -20.38 -16.74
CA ILE A 683 2.65 -20.50 -18.12
C ILE A 683 1.69 -21.70 -18.18
N ILE A 684 0.52 -21.51 -18.79
CA ILE A 684 -0.44 -22.60 -19.07
C ILE A 684 0.05 -23.42 -20.26
N LEU A 685 0.22 -24.73 -20.04
CA LEU A 685 0.63 -25.70 -21.05
C LEU A 685 -0.56 -26.43 -21.67
N ASP A 686 -1.58 -26.75 -20.86
CA ASP A 686 -2.84 -27.38 -21.27
C ASP A 686 -3.89 -27.23 -20.17
N ARG A 687 -4.85 -26.31 -20.33
CA ARG A 687 -5.89 -26.08 -19.32
C ARG A 687 -6.72 -27.33 -19.03
N THR A 688 -6.93 -28.18 -20.04
CA THR A 688 -7.77 -29.37 -19.90
C THR A 688 -7.09 -30.49 -19.12
N GLY A 689 -5.75 -30.48 -19.07
CA GLY A 689 -4.94 -31.54 -18.50
C GLY A 689 -5.01 -32.86 -19.28
N LYS A 690 -5.55 -32.86 -20.50
CA LYS A 690 -5.76 -34.07 -21.32
C LYS A 690 -4.49 -34.47 -22.10
N ARG A 691 -3.73 -33.48 -22.56
CA ARG A 691 -2.45 -33.64 -23.28
C ARG A 691 -1.28 -33.57 -22.31
N LYS A 692 -1.34 -32.68 -21.31
CA LYS A 692 -0.30 -32.54 -20.27
C LYS A 692 -0.93 -32.50 -18.88
N PRO A 693 -0.70 -33.51 -18.02
CA PRO A 693 -1.32 -33.58 -16.69
C PRO A 693 -0.91 -32.43 -15.77
N GLU A 694 0.26 -31.82 -16.03
CA GLU A 694 0.81 -30.68 -15.30
C GLU A 694 -0.04 -29.41 -15.45
N LYS A 695 -0.79 -29.26 -16.54
CA LYS A 695 -1.62 -28.10 -16.92
C LYS A 695 -0.89 -26.76 -17.08
N ALA A 696 0.03 -26.43 -16.17
CA ALA A 696 0.81 -25.22 -16.13
C ALA A 696 2.14 -25.48 -15.42
N LYS A 697 3.14 -24.64 -15.71
CA LYS A 697 4.48 -24.77 -15.12
C LYS A 697 4.94 -23.45 -14.51
N PRO A 698 5.55 -23.44 -13.31
CA PRO A 698 6.15 -22.24 -12.76
C PRO A 698 7.22 -21.68 -13.69
N LEU A 699 7.33 -20.35 -13.79
CA LEU A 699 8.31 -19.71 -14.66
C LEU A 699 9.74 -20.17 -14.33
N ALA A 700 10.06 -20.33 -13.04
CA ALA A 700 11.36 -20.80 -12.58
C ALA A 700 11.74 -22.22 -13.07
N LEU A 701 10.77 -23.03 -13.49
CA LEU A 701 10.98 -24.40 -13.98
C LEU A 701 10.65 -24.53 -15.48
N TYR A 702 10.25 -23.44 -16.13
CA TYR A 702 9.80 -23.45 -17.52
C TYR A 702 10.97 -23.53 -18.49
N ALA A 703 10.83 -24.38 -19.51
CA ALA A 703 11.74 -24.46 -20.65
C ALA A 703 10.96 -24.19 -21.96
N PHE A 704 11.61 -23.57 -22.95
CA PHE A 704 10.92 -23.19 -24.20
C PHE A 704 10.33 -24.40 -24.94
N GLU A 705 10.90 -25.59 -24.79
CA GLU A 705 10.37 -26.83 -25.38
C GLU A 705 9.04 -27.29 -24.76
N ASP A 706 8.68 -26.78 -23.58
CA ASP A 706 7.41 -27.07 -22.93
C ASP A 706 6.21 -26.52 -23.74
N GLY A 707 6.43 -25.52 -24.59
CA GLY A 707 5.37 -24.88 -25.37
C GLY A 707 4.33 -24.16 -24.49
N TYR A 708 3.14 -23.91 -25.06
CA TYR A 708 2.03 -23.26 -24.36
C TYR A 708 0.67 -23.65 -24.96
N ASP A 709 -0.42 -23.44 -24.21
CA ASP A 709 -1.79 -23.72 -24.65
C ASP A 709 -2.32 -22.65 -25.62
N ILE A 710 -2.10 -22.85 -26.92
CA ILE A 710 -2.52 -21.92 -27.99
C ILE A 710 -4.00 -21.54 -27.87
N ASP A 711 -4.89 -22.52 -27.70
CA ASP A 711 -6.33 -22.29 -27.67
C ASP A 711 -6.72 -21.39 -26.49
N GLN A 712 -6.08 -21.60 -25.34
CA GLN A 712 -6.35 -20.78 -24.15
C GLN A 712 -5.89 -19.32 -24.31
N TYR A 713 -4.71 -19.09 -24.89
CA TYR A 713 -4.23 -17.71 -25.09
C TYR A 713 -4.97 -17.00 -26.23
N VAL A 714 -5.44 -17.73 -27.24
CA VAL A 714 -6.35 -17.18 -28.27
C VAL A 714 -7.67 -16.76 -27.62
N GLU A 715 -8.27 -17.59 -26.75
CA GLU A 715 -9.49 -17.21 -26.01
C GLU A 715 -9.28 -15.92 -25.19
N PHE A 716 -8.11 -15.76 -24.54
CA PHE A 716 -7.79 -14.54 -23.82
C PHE A 716 -7.66 -13.32 -24.73
N ALA A 717 -7.01 -13.46 -25.89
CA ALA A 717 -6.89 -12.39 -26.88
C ALA A 717 -8.28 -11.97 -27.39
N LEU A 718 -9.11 -12.92 -27.82
CA LEU A 718 -10.43 -12.61 -28.36
C LEU A 718 -11.36 -11.92 -27.36
N LYS A 719 -11.36 -12.35 -26.09
CA LYS A 719 -12.14 -11.67 -25.03
C LYS A 719 -11.66 -10.24 -24.75
N ALA A 720 -10.35 -9.98 -24.89
CA ALA A 720 -9.80 -8.63 -24.78
C ALA A 720 -10.22 -7.76 -25.97
N ALA A 721 -10.26 -8.33 -27.18
CA ALA A 721 -10.71 -7.64 -28.38
C ALA A 721 -12.22 -7.35 -28.38
N GLU A 722 -13.03 -8.33 -27.98
CA GLU A 722 -14.48 -8.22 -27.82
C GLU A 722 -14.87 -7.05 -26.90
N THR A 723 -14.09 -6.81 -25.83
CA THR A 723 -14.33 -5.67 -24.94
C THR A 723 -14.36 -4.33 -25.70
N MET A 724 -13.55 -4.17 -26.74
CA MET A 724 -13.48 -2.95 -27.56
C MET A 724 -14.44 -2.96 -28.75
N LEU A 725 -14.74 -4.14 -29.31
CA LEU A 725 -15.41 -4.30 -30.60
C LEU A 725 -16.88 -4.74 -30.51
N SER A 726 -17.31 -5.27 -29.36
CA SER A 726 -18.71 -5.67 -29.12
C SER A 726 -19.74 -4.57 -29.38
N PRO A 727 -19.51 -3.27 -29.08
CA PRO A 727 -20.47 -2.22 -29.44
C PRO A 727 -20.68 -2.06 -30.95
N PHE A 728 -19.75 -2.55 -31.76
CA PHE A 728 -19.81 -2.55 -33.22
C PHE A 728 -20.28 -3.92 -33.78
N GLY A 729 -20.77 -4.82 -32.92
CA GLY A 729 -21.34 -6.10 -33.32
C GLY A 729 -20.35 -7.26 -33.46
N TRP A 730 -19.11 -7.12 -32.98
CA TRP A 730 -18.09 -8.16 -32.99
C TRP A 730 -17.93 -8.81 -31.61
N ASP A 731 -18.62 -9.93 -31.42
CA ASP A 731 -18.47 -10.81 -30.26
C ASP A 731 -17.28 -11.78 -30.44
N ALA A 732 -16.92 -12.48 -29.37
CA ALA A 732 -15.82 -13.45 -29.41
C ALA A 732 -16.01 -14.57 -30.45
N GLU A 733 -17.26 -14.96 -30.74
CA GLU A 733 -17.55 -16.01 -31.73
C GLU A 733 -17.25 -15.53 -33.16
N LYS A 734 -17.72 -14.33 -33.53
CA LYS A 734 -17.42 -13.73 -34.84
C LYS A 734 -15.95 -13.45 -35.02
N LEU A 735 -15.26 -13.03 -33.97
CA LEU A 735 -13.81 -12.82 -34.01
C LEU A 735 -13.06 -14.15 -34.20
N GLU A 736 -13.49 -15.23 -33.54
CA GLU A 736 -12.94 -16.58 -33.76
C GLU A 736 -13.18 -17.05 -35.20
N GLU A 737 -14.40 -16.87 -35.74
CA GLU A 737 -14.73 -17.21 -37.13
C GLU A 737 -13.88 -16.41 -38.13
N MET A 738 -13.77 -15.09 -37.95
CA MET A 738 -12.98 -14.19 -38.80
C MET A 738 -11.49 -14.57 -38.81
N THR A 739 -10.94 -15.01 -37.68
CA THR A 739 -9.53 -15.39 -37.58
C THR A 739 -9.25 -16.81 -38.05
N GLY A 740 -10.26 -17.54 -38.55
CA GLY A 740 -10.11 -18.88 -39.13
C GLY A 740 -10.34 -20.04 -38.13
N GLY A 741 -11.00 -19.76 -37.00
CA GLY A 741 -11.45 -20.78 -36.05
C GLY A 741 -12.74 -21.44 -36.54
N GLY A 742 -12.63 -22.46 -37.40
CA GLY A 742 -13.79 -23.21 -37.86
C GLY A 742 -14.46 -24.04 -36.75
N LYS A 743 -15.79 -23.97 -36.70
CA LYS A 743 -16.74 -24.77 -35.88
C LYS A 743 -16.19 -26.13 -35.41
N LYS A 744 -16.31 -26.38 -34.10
CA LYS A 744 -16.33 -27.74 -33.52
C LYS A 744 -17.50 -28.54 -34.12
N GLY A 745 -17.28 -29.25 -35.22
CA GLY A 745 -18.31 -30.09 -35.82
C GLY A 745 -17.86 -30.78 -37.10
N GLY A 746 -17.35 -32.01 -36.97
CA GLY A 746 -17.04 -32.87 -38.12
C GLY A 746 -16.01 -33.94 -37.80
N ARG A 747 -16.49 -35.12 -37.36
CA ARG A 747 -15.67 -36.34 -37.32
C ARG A 747 -15.08 -36.60 -38.70
N VAL A 748 -13.77 -36.46 -38.86
CA VAL A 748 -13.04 -37.14 -39.94
C VAL A 748 -12.25 -38.29 -39.30
N ARG A 749 -12.83 -39.49 -39.38
CA ARG A 749 -12.07 -40.73 -39.27
C ARG A 749 -11.14 -40.81 -40.48
N LYS A 750 -9.83 -40.87 -40.26
CA LYS A 750 -8.95 -41.77 -41.01
C LYS A 750 -7.79 -42.20 -40.10
N ARG A 751 -7.62 -43.52 -39.99
CA ARG A 751 -6.64 -44.24 -39.17
C ARG A 751 -5.21 -43.98 -39.65
N PRO A 752 -4.20 -44.14 -38.77
CA PRO A 752 -2.80 -44.10 -39.15
C PRO A 752 -2.42 -45.40 -39.88
N ALA A 753 -1.64 -45.29 -40.96
CA ALA A 753 -0.91 -46.42 -41.51
C ALA A 753 0.51 -46.37 -40.96
N VAL A 754 0.83 -47.32 -40.08
CA VAL A 754 2.18 -47.65 -39.64
C VAL A 754 2.58 -48.94 -40.36
N ARG A 755 3.70 -48.89 -41.09
CA ARG A 755 4.71 -49.95 -41.32
C ARG A 755 5.83 -49.32 -42.16
N GLU A 756 6.94 -48.96 -41.52
CA GLU A 756 8.16 -49.78 -41.37
C GLU A 756 8.88 -50.05 -42.70
N LEU A 757 10.08 -49.47 -42.86
CA LEU A 757 11.34 -50.24 -42.86
C LEU A 757 12.54 -49.29 -43.06
N GLN A 758 13.41 -49.28 -42.06
CA GLN A 758 14.79 -48.79 -42.16
C GLN A 758 15.62 -49.72 -43.08
N THR A 759 16.75 -49.17 -43.55
CA THR A 759 18.01 -49.83 -43.92
C THR A 759 18.27 -50.00 -45.42
N VAL A 760 19.07 -49.09 -45.99
CA VAL A 760 20.25 -49.48 -46.79
C VAL A 760 21.42 -48.59 -46.34
N LEU A 761 22.35 -49.25 -45.67
CA LEU A 761 23.68 -48.83 -45.28
C LEU A 761 24.60 -48.77 -46.52
N TRP A 762 25.40 -47.70 -46.61
CA TRP A 762 26.75 -47.60 -47.21
C TRP A 762 26.93 -47.71 -48.73
N GLY A 763 27.56 -46.67 -49.29
CA GLY A 763 28.15 -46.72 -50.63
C GLY A 763 28.65 -45.38 -51.19
N MET A 764 29.57 -44.69 -50.51
CA MET A 764 30.51 -43.77 -51.19
C MET A 764 31.89 -43.89 -50.54
N ASN A 765 32.84 -44.44 -51.29
CA ASN A 765 34.26 -44.38 -51.00
C ASN A 765 34.99 -44.17 -52.33
N LYS A 766 35.84 -43.14 -52.36
CA LYS A 766 36.88 -42.79 -53.37
C LYS A 766 36.40 -42.28 -54.73
N GLU A 767 36.56 -40.98 -54.97
CA GLU A 767 37.82 -40.36 -55.44
C GLU A 767 38.00 -38.98 -54.81
#